data_AF-A0A1V6KIU2-F1
#
_entry.id   AF-A0A1V6KIU2-F1
#
_cell.length_a   1.000
_cell.length_b   1.000
_cell.length_c   1.000
_cell.angle_alpha   90.00
_cell.angle_beta   90.00
_cell.angle_gamma   90.00
#
_symmetry.space_group_name_H-M   'P 1'
#
loop_
_entity.id
_entity.type
_entity.pdbx_description
1 polymer ?
#
loop_
_entity_poly.entity_id
_entity_poly.type
_entity_poly.pdbx_seq_one_letter_code
_entity_poly.pdbx_strand_id
1 'polypeptide(L)'
;MALQILREFRSQNIPPKHLWMPSGAISLPDAVSARFVAQKYKLSAGELRALSLIGEAFRIIIDLYRKQYSKLLEEIALKAFASTEDNKALWEVLQELITEFPPAPIYDGLAEPKDWLKSLSPVGDDSSKPNLELAIEQLILVRLFNENPAFWPYRSLFDDGVSPAGATLPDSISAKTPYLQVFARLEDALKTLPGLSYGGGKTLDLINFLREPSRHAPASLKDQLEWIIKNWGTLLGDFKLSLLAGIDMINEETRPHFPPGPGLAVPYQYRSSFHEYEKFSPDKNWMPSLVLIAKNALVWLHQLSRTYSREISRLDQIPEEELIIMAERGINGLWLIGIWQRSPASEKIKKLCGNSEAAASAYSLFDYEISPELGGWEALDRLREQCGQYGIRLAADMVPNHTGIDSLWIRTRPELFMSLPYCPFPSYSFNGPDLSGDPSIGIWLEDHYYNRGDAAVVFKRLDRHTGEVRYIYHGNDGTGMPWNDTAQIDFLNPASREAVKERILSVAAHFNIIRFDAAMVLAKQHIRRLWYPAPGSGGAIPSRSDHAMSEEAFDKAMPNEFWREVVDLCAEKASDTLLLAEAFWLMEGYFVRTLGMHRVYNSAFMNMLKDEKNSLYRLTIKNTQEFDRDILKRFVNFMSNPDEETAVAQFGKGDKYFGVATMLATMPGLPMIAHGQIEGFTEKYGMEYKRSYWDETPDRDLIARHEREIFPLLRMRRLFSEVENFYLFDYMQDDGTIDENVFAYCNGQGERRVLVFYNNHWERTLGRIHTSCAFARKTADGKKQLKTTSLANALKIDSSPKNYVIMHEIRSGLWYIFRSEDIASRGFKLALEGYQNKVFIDIMNVHDTEGRYTKLFEIVDSRGIADLDDALLEADQPELYRSLHNAINSLSSIETIQNLSQEEAIQRATIFSEIFFSRLCEIAGSDDTLAASRSDSVRSASSWLKTVLKLLYGTTESDAGIAAATLCNNSSASNSEYQQYRLILLIYSFMRSLVKAFAADELNEEVSRVVKEYRIAKKLTESAVGLSRRNDSHDTKYHVSICAEIAIAWALRQDKLFFDTRRTIDSTLTPNKRAQEICAWAFSDPLMREALNINQYRGTEYFNKERFEAFASLLPAFAWIDSIQEETKEREWKEDPSWKEVAEILKENAIVAGYRTGIMLELMASVAQT
;
A
#
# COMPACT_ATOMS: atom_id res chain seq x y z
N MET A 1 82.42 -13.27 -9.51
CA MET A 1 81.81 -12.67 -8.30
C MET A 1 81.59 -11.17 -8.49
N ALA A 2 80.79 -10.78 -9.50
CA ALA A 2 80.23 -9.44 -9.70
C ALA A 2 79.14 -9.45 -10.80
N LEU A 3 78.27 -10.46 -10.79
CA LEU A 3 77.11 -10.60 -11.69
C LEU A 3 75.88 -11.11 -10.91
N GLN A 4 75.92 -10.94 -9.59
CA GLN A 4 75.00 -11.55 -8.62
C GLN A 4 74.01 -10.54 -8.02
N ILE A 5 73.71 -9.42 -8.70
CA ILE A 5 72.81 -8.37 -8.14
C ILE A 5 71.67 -7.92 -9.08
N LEU A 6 71.61 -8.31 -10.37
CA LEU A 6 70.53 -7.86 -11.28
C LEU A 6 69.51 -8.95 -11.71
N ARG A 7 69.37 -10.03 -10.93
CA ARG A 7 68.39 -11.11 -11.23
C ARG A 7 67.47 -11.51 -10.07
N GLU A 8 67.67 -11.01 -8.85
CA GLU A 8 66.95 -11.52 -7.66
C GLU A 8 65.53 -10.97 -7.43
N PHE A 9 65.02 -10.03 -8.23
CA PHE A 9 63.61 -9.61 -8.12
C PHE A 9 62.66 -10.22 -9.15
N ARG A 10 63.12 -11.16 -10.00
CA ARG A 10 62.29 -11.83 -11.03
C ARG A 10 61.83 -13.25 -10.65
N SER A 11 62.05 -13.72 -9.41
CA SER A 11 61.80 -15.13 -9.02
C SER A 11 60.66 -15.40 -8.01
N GLN A 12 59.85 -14.41 -7.60
CA GLN A 12 58.65 -14.65 -6.77
C GLN A 12 57.36 -14.03 -7.30
N ASN A 13 57.28 -13.75 -8.60
CA ASN A 13 56.13 -13.09 -9.21
C ASN A 13 55.91 -13.61 -10.63
N ILE A 14 55.44 -14.84 -10.81
CA ILE A 14 55.13 -15.35 -12.16
C ILE A 14 53.89 -14.61 -12.71
N PRO A 15 53.99 -13.74 -13.75
CA PRO A 15 52.81 -13.26 -14.49
C PRO A 15 52.14 -14.48 -15.19
N PRO A 16 50.95 -14.38 -15.82
CA PRO A 16 50.60 -15.39 -16.81
C PRO A 16 51.82 -15.60 -17.72
N LYS A 17 52.17 -16.88 -17.98
CA LYS A 17 53.46 -17.31 -18.55
C LYS A 17 53.89 -16.50 -19.78
N HIS A 18 52.94 -15.84 -20.45
CA HIS A 18 53.13 -15.02 -21.64
C HIS A 18 52.35 -13.70 -21.55
N LEU A 19 52.70 -12.81 -20.61
CA LEU A 19 52.14 -11.45 -20.60
C LEU A 19 52.41 -10.73 -21.93
N TRP A 20 53.56 -10.99 -22.57
CA TRP A 20 53.85 -10.54 -23.94
C TRP A 20 53.74 -11.67 -24.97
N MET A 21 53.00 -11.43 -26.05
CA MET A 21 52.95 -12.35 -27.20
C MET A 21 54.28 -12.36 -28.00
N PRO A 22 54.53 -13.34 -28.90
CA PRO A 22 55.61 -13.26 -29.89
C PRO A 22 55.61 -11.97 -30.71
N SER A 23 54.45 -11.34 -30.86
CA SER A 23 54.26 -10.03 -31.48
C SER A 23 54.55 -8.84 -30.56
N GLY A 24 54.91 -9.06 -29.30
CA GLY A 24 55.31 -8.02 -28.35
C GLY A 24 54.20 -7.29 -27.59
N ALA A 25 52.92 -7.70 -27.66
CA ALA A 25 51.83 -7.05 -26.90
C ALA A 25 51.55 -7.70 -25.57
N ILE A 26 51.05 -6.86 -24.67
CA ILE A 26 50.28 -7.28 -23.51
C ILE A 26 49.06 -8.11 -23.94
N SER A 27 49.06 -9.38 -23.55
CA SER A 27 48.00 -10.35 -23.82
C SER A 27 47.21 -10.63 -22.56
N LEU A 28 45.95 -10.19 -22.54
CA LEU A 28 44.97 -10.54 -21.51
C LEU A 28 43.75 -11.13 -22.20
N PRO A 29 43.73 -12.43 -22.53
CA PRO A 29 42.75 -13.00 -23.47
C PRO A 29 41.30 -12.87 -22.99
N ASP A 30 41.07 -12.82 -21.68
CA ASP A 30 39.76 -12.78 -21.04
C ASP A 30 39.77 -11.95 -19.75
N ALA A 31 38.58 -11.70 -19.21
CA ALA A 31 38.40 -10.93 -17.98
C ALA A 31 39.00 -11.63 -16.74
N VAL A 32 39.03 -12.96 -16.71
CA VAL A 32 39.63 -13.72 -15.59
C VAL A 32 41.14 -13.48 -15.53
N SER A 33 41.80 -13.50 -16.69
CA SER A 33 43.21 -13.18 -16.85
C SER A 33 43.51 -11.74 -16.43
N ALA A 34 42.66 -10.80 -16.83
CA ALA A 34 42.77 -9.41 -16.40
C ALA A 34 42.63 -9.26 -14.87
N ARG A 35 41.62 -9.90 -14.25
CA ARG A 35 41.41 -9.91 -12.80
C ARG A 35 42.60 -10.52 -12.04
N PHE A 36 43.20 -11.58 -12.56
CA PHE A 36 44.37 -12.21 -11.96
C PHE A 36 45.59 -11.28 -11.94
N VAL A 37 45.88 -10.62 -13.07
CA VAL A 37 46.98 -9.65 -13.16
C VAL A 37 46.68 -8.43 -12.27
N ALA A 38 45.46 -7.91 -12.32
CA ALA A 38 45.01 -6.79 -11.51
C ALA A 38 45.20 -7.01 -10.01
N GLN A 39 44.77 -8.17 -9.51
CA GLN A 39 44.92 -8.54 -8.10
C GLN A 39 46.39 -8.57 -7.67
N LYS A 40 47.27 -9.16 -8.50
CA LYS A 40 48.70 -9.28 -8.20
C LYS A 40 49.40 -7.93 -8.12
N TYR A 41 49.07 -7.01 -9.03
CA TYR A 41 49.71 -5.69 -9.12
C TYR A 41 48.93 -4.57 -8.42
N LYS A 42 47.79 -4.88 -7.80
CA LYS A 42 46.87 -3.92 -7.16
C LYS A 42 46.42 -2.80 -8.11
N LEU A 43 45.95 -3.22 -9.27
CA LEU A 43 45.50 -2.38 -10.38
C LEU A 43 44.00 -2.60 -10.64
N SER A 44 43.35 -1.73 -11.43
CA SER A 44 41.98 -1.97 -11.93
C SER A 44 42.01 -3.03 -13.04
N ALA A 45 41.17 -4.06 -12.94
CA ALA A 45 41.12 -5.12 -13.96
C ALA A 45 40.41 -4.64 -15.22
N GLY A 46 39.36 -3.82 -15.08
CA GLY A 46 38.66 -3.18 -16.19
C GLY A 46 39.58 -2.28 -17.01
N GLU A 47 40.35 -1.40 -16.36
CA GLU A 47 41.31 -0.53 -17.02
C GLU A 47 42.50 -1.32 -17.62
N LEU A 48 42.99 -2.36 -16.96
CA LEU A 48 44.01 -3.25 -17.55
C LEU A 48 43.50 -3.95 -18.81
N ARG A 49 42.25 -4.43 -18.81
CA ARG A 49 41.64 -5.03 -20.00
C ARG A 49 41.48 -4.00 -21.11
N ALA A 50 41.04 -2.78 -20.78
CA ALA A 50 40.93 -1.68 -21.73
C ALA A 50 42.26 -1.35 -22.40
N LEU A 51 43.34 -1.28 -21.61
CA LEU A 51 44.70 -1.06 -22.11
C LEU A 51 45.12 -2.14 -23.12
N SER A 52 44.91 -3.42 -22.79
CA SER A 52 45.19 -4.54 -23.69
C SER A 52 44.38 -4.45 -24.99
N LEU A 53 43.08 -4.13 -24.89
CA LEU A 53 42.19 -4.00 -26.04
C LEU A 53 42.55 -2.81 -26.96
N ILE A 54 42.99 -1.68 -26.41
CA ILE A 54 43.50 -0.56 -27.21
C ILE A 54 44.76 -0.99 -27.97
N GLY A 55 45.65 -1.74 -27.32
CA GLY A 55 46.82 -2.34 -27.97
C GLY A 55 46.47 -3.27 -29.12
N GLU A 56 45.49 -4.14 -28.92
CA GLU A 56 44.97 -5.03 -29.97
C GLU A 56 44.31 -4.26 -31.12
N ALA A 57 43.54 -3.20 -30.82
CA ALA A 57 42.99 -2.31 -31.85
C ALA A 57 44.09 -1.68 -32.70
N PHE A 58 45.16 -1.17 -32.08
CA PHE A 58 46.30 -0.57 -32.80
C PHE A 58 46.94 -1.57 -33.78
N ARG A 59 47.02 -2.83 -33.39
CA ARG A 59 47.59 -3.90 -34.22
C ARG A 59 46.72 -4.25 -35.40
N ILE A 60 45.41 -4.35 -35.20
CA ILE A 60 44.47 -4.57 -36.29
C ILE A 60 44.62 -3.44 -37.31
N ILE A 61 44.75 -2.20 -36.86
CA ILE A 61 45.01 -1.04 -37.74
C ILE A 61 46.36 -1.16 -38.46
N ILE A 62 47.45 -1.53 -37.77
CA ILE A 62 48.77 -1.74 -38.38
C ILE A 62 48.72 -2.85 -39.44
N ASP A 63 48.07 -3.98 -39.14
CA ASP A 63 47.94 -5.10 -40.08
C ASP A 63 47.05 -4.75 -41.29
N LEU A 64 45.98 -3.98 -41.08
CA LEU A 64 45.15 -3.46 -42.17
C LEU A 64 45.96 -2.51 -43.06
N TYR A 65 46.74 -1.61 -42.46
CA TYR A 65 47.64 -0.70 -43.18
C TYR A 65 48.63 -1.47 -44.06
N ARG A 66 49.30 -2.47 -43.47
CA ARG A 66 50.25 -3.34 -44.18
C ARG A 66 49.61 -4.05 -45.37
N LYS A 67 48.42 -4.65 -45.16
CA LYS A 67 47.68 -5.36 -46.22
C LYS A 67 47.23 -4.41 -47.33
N GLN A 68 46.71 -3.25 -46.98
CA GLN A 68 46.19 -2.27 -47.94
C GLN A 68 47.28 -1.71 -48.86
N TYR A 69 48.47 -1.43 -48.31
CA TYR A 69 49.57 -0.81 -49.07
C TYR A 69 50.66 -1.79 -49.51
N SER A 70 50.57 -3.07 -49.13
CA SER A 70 51.57 -4.12 -49.41
C SER A 70 52.99 -3.67 -49.01
N LYS A 71 53.12 -3.12 -47.80
CA LYS A 71 54.39 -2.65 -47.23
C LYS A 71 54.61 -3.29 -45.87
N LEU A 72 55.76 -3.92 -45.67
CA LEU A 72 56.20 -4.42 -44.37
C LEU A 72 56.90 -3.30 -43.59
N LEU A 73 56.70 -3.24 -42.27
CA LEU A 73 57.39 -2.27 -41.41
C LEU A 73 58.91 -2.47 -41.43
N GLU A 74 59.37 -3.72 -41.58
CA GLU A 74 60.78 -4.08 -41.71
C GLU A 74 61.40 -3.49 -42.99
N GLU A 75 60.68 -3.49 -44.12
CA GLU A 75 61.17 -2.90 -45.36
C GLU A 75 61.35 -1.39 -45.22
N ILE A 76 60.40 -0.75 -44.54
CA ILE A 76 60.41 0.69 -44.27
C ILE A 76 61.57 1.03 -43.32
N ALA A 77 61.72 0.28 -42.23
CA ALA A 77 62.79 0.46 -41.27
C ALA A 77 64.16 0.21 -41.92
N LEU A 78 64.38 -0.92 -42.59
CA LEU A 78 65.66 -1.22 -43.24
C LEU A 78 66.05 -0.17 -44.29
N LYS A 79 65.07 0.42 -44.99
CA LYS A 79 65.31 1.54 -45.90
C LYS A 79 65.64 2.85 -45.17
N ALA A 80 64.96 3.15 -44.06
CA ALA A 80 65.22 4.34 -43.25
C ALA A 80 66.59 4.28 -42.54
N PHE A 81 67.06 3.07 -42.20
CA PHE A 81 68.31 2.77 -41.51
C PHE A 81 69.33 2.06 -42.42
N ALA A 82 69.49 2.57 -43.66
CA ALA A 82 70.34 1.96 -44.69
C ALA A 82 71.86 2.16 -44.48
N SER A 83 72.28 3.15 -43.67
CA SER A 83 73.70 3.34 -43.35
C SER A 83 74.17 2.33 -42.29
N THR A 84 75.45 1.96 -42.32
CA THR A 84 76.01 0.96 -41.39
C THR A 84 75.85 1.36 -39.92
N GLU A 85 75.97 2.65 -39.61
CA GLU A 85 75.84 3.20 -38.25
C GLU A 85 74.37 3.22 -37.80
N ASP A 86 73.46 3.64 -38.69
CA ASP A 86 72.03 3.65 -38.44
C ASP A 86 71.45 2.24 -38.25
N ASN A 87 71.90 1.29 -39.07
CA ASN A 87 71.47 -0.10 -38.97
C ASN A 87 71.91 -0.71 -37.64
N LYS A 88 73.14 -0.42 -37.19
CA LYS A 88 73.66 -0.86 -35.90
C LYS A 88 72.80 -0.33 -34.74
N ALA A 89 72.43 0.96 -34.78
CA ALA A 89 71.56 1.58 -33.79
C ALA A 89 70.16 0.92 -33.72
N LEU A 90 69.56 0.62 -34.88
CA LEU A 90 68.27 -0.09 -34.93
C LEU A 90 68.35 -1.48 -34.29
N TRP A 91 69.36 -2.28 -34.63
CA TRP A 91 69.53 -3.63 -34.07
C TRP A 91 69.83 -3.63 -32.57
N GLU A 92 70.60 -2.66 -32.09
CA GLU A 92 70.88 -2.48 -30.66
C GLU A 92 69.61 -2.19 -29.87
N VAL A 93 68.77 -1.28 -30.36
CA VAL A 93 67.46 -0.98 -29.76
C VAL A 93 66.53 -2.20 -29.77
N LEU A 94 66.40 -2.90 -30.90
CA LEU A 94 65.49 -4.04 -31.00
C LEU A 94 65.92 -5.24 -30.13
N GLN A 95 67.23 -5.47 -29.96
CA GLN A 95 67.73 -6.52 -29.06
C GLN A 95 67.48 -6.20 -27.59
N GLU A 96 67.71 -4.96 -27.16
CA GLU A 96 67.41 -4.55 -25.78
C GLU A 96 65.89 -4.56 -25.53
N LEU A 97 65.08 -4.17 -26.52
CA LEU A 97 63.61 -4.15 -26.43
C LEU A 97 63.03 -5.53 -26.11
N ILE A 98 63.43 -6.56 -26.85
CA ILE A 98 62.94 -7.93 -26.63
C ILE A 98 63.63 -8.61 -25.43
N THR A 99 64.67 -8.02 -24.87
CA THR A 99 65.28 -8.48 -23.61
C THR A 99 64.51 -7.92 -22.42
N GLU A 100 64.07 -6.66 -22.52
CA GLU A 100 63.27 -5.99 -21.49
C GLU A 100 61.80 -6.46 -21.51
N PHE A 101 61.23 -6.65 -22.71
CA PHE A 101 59.86 -7.13 -22.94
C PHE A 101 59.84 -8.44 -23.73
N PRO A 102 60.28 -9.56 -23.13
CA PRO A 102 60.56 -10.78 -23.86
C PRO A 102 59.31 -11.52 -24.34
N PRO A 103 59.23 -11.89 -25.64
CA PRO A 103 58.23 -12.83 -26.13
C PRO A 103 58.43 -14.22 -25.52
N ALA A 104 57.38 -15.05 -25.55
CA ALA A 104 57.35 -16.39 -24.93
C ALA A 104 58.63 -17.24 -25.14
N PRO A 105 59.17 -17.42 -26.36
CA PRO A 105 60.37 -18.24 -26.56
C PRO A 105 61.64 -17.68 -25.88
N ILE A 106 61.75 -16.35 -25.76
CA ILE A 106 62.88 -15.69 -25.08
C ILE A 106 62.66 -15.77 -23.56
N TYR A 107 61.44 -15.55 -23.09
CA TYR A 107 61.09 -15.64 -21.66
C TYR A 107 61.32 -17.04 -21.09
N ASP A 108 60.95 -18.08 -21.85
CA ASP A 108 61.15 -19.49 -21.47
C ASP A 108 62.60 -19.97 -21.66
N GLY A 109 63.51 -19.11 -22.16
CA GLY A 109 64.90 -19.46 -22.42
C GLY A 109 65.11 -20.42 -23.60
N LEU A 110 64.14 -20.49 -24.53
CA LEU A 110 64.14 -21.36 -25.70
C LEU A 110 64.82 -20.72 -26.93
N ALA A 111 65.06 -19.41 -26.92
CA ALA A 111 65.72 -18.68 -28.00
C ALA A 111 66.55 -17.50 -27.47
N GLU A 112 67.70 -17.24 -28.10
CA GLU A 112 68.52 -16.03 -27.86
C GLU A 112 67.94 -14.82 -28.61
N PRO A 113 67.94 -13.60 -28.04
CA PRO A 113 67.34 -12.40 -28.66
C PRO A 113 67.76 -12.14 -30.11
N LYS A 114 69.07 -12.26 -30.38
CA LYS A 114 69.64 -12.00 -31.70
C LYS A 114 69.23 -13.03 -32.76
N ASP A 115 69.07 -14.28 -32.35
CA ASP A 115 68.67 -15.38 -33.25
C ASP A 115 67.16 -15.36 -33.46
N TRP A 116 66.41 -15.04 -32.41
CA TRP A 116 64.97 -14.85 -32.49
C TRP A 116 64.61 -13.75 -33.50
N LEU A 117 65.24 -12.57 -33.46
CA LEU A 117 64.97 -11.47 -34.41
C LEU A 117 65.17 -11.86 -35.89
N LYS A 118 66.03 -12.84 -36.18
CA LYS A 118 66.32 -13.31 -37.54
C LYS A 118 65.43 -14.48 -37.98
N SER A 119 64.58 -14.98 -37.09
CA SER A 119 63.71 -16.11 -37.33
C SER A 119 62.27 -15.68 -37.64
N LEU A 120 61.42 -16.66 -37.91
CA LEU A 120 60.00 -16.49 -38.21
C LEU A 120 59.18 -17.03 -37.03
N SER A 121 58.19 -16.29 -36.55
CA SER A 121 57.21 -16.80 -35.60
C SER A 121 55.88 -17.10 -36.29
N PRO A 122 55.17 -18.16 -35.87
CA PRO A 122 53.80 -18.41 -36.32
C PRO A 122 52.86 -17.32 -35.78
N VAL A 123 51.95 -16.83 -36.62
CA VAL A 123 50.96 -15.78 -36.26
C VAL A 123 49.52 -16.25 -36.56
N GLY A 124 49.31 -17.56 -36.74
CA GLY A 124 48.01 -18.22 -36.97
C GLY A 124 48.18 -19.59 -37.66
N ASP A 125 47.07 -20.25 -37.99
CA ASP A 125 47.05 -21.67 -38.41
C ASP A 125 47.74 -22.01 -39.73
N ASP A 126 48.24 -21.03 -40.51
CA ASP A 126 49.05 -21.30 -41.72
C ASP A 126 49.95 -20.11 -42.16
N SER A 127 50.29 -19.19 -41.25
CA SER A 127 51.11 -18.02 -41.60
C SER A 127 52.21 -17.70 -40.58
N SER A 128 53.41 -17.40 -41.08
CA SER A 128 54.57 -16.99 -40.29
C SER A 128 54.94 -15.54 -40.61
N LYS A 129 55.25 -14.73 -39.60
CA LYS A 129 55.77 -13.37 -39.78
C LYS A 129 57.26 -13.30 -39.38
N PRO A 130 58.07 -12.47 -40.05
CA PRO A 130 59.42 -12.13 -39.59
C PRO A 130 59.38 -11.57 -38.17
N ASN A 131 60.24 -12.07 -37.28
CA ASN A 131 60.31 -11.56 -35.91
C ASN A 131 60.85 -10.14 -35.84
N LEU A 132 61.64 -9.73 -36.84
CA LEU A 132 62.08 -8.34 -37.00
C LEU A 132 60.90 -7.39 -37.16
N GLU A 133 59.90 -7.75 -37.98
CA GLU A 133 58.65 -7.00 -38.13
C GLU A 133 57.92 -6.86 -36.79
N LEU A 134 57.81 -7.96 -36.04
CA LEU A 134 57.14 -8.01 -34.75
C LEU A 134 57.84 -7.12 -33.71
N ALA A 135 59.17 -7.09 -33.71
CA ALA A 135 59.95 -6.24 -32.82
C ALA A 135 59.80 -4.74 -33.17
N ILE A 136 59.71 -4.39 -34.46
CA ILE A 136 59.45 -3.01 -34.89
C ILE A 136 58.04 -2.57 -34.50
N GLU A 137 57.04 -3.44 -34.67
CA GLU A 137 55.68 -3.20 -34.20
C GLU A 137 55.63 -2.97 -32.68
N GLN A 138 56.34 -3.81 -31.91
CA GLN A 138 56.46 -3.66 -30.46
C GLN A 138 57.12 -2.34 -30.06
N LEU A 139 58.19 -1.93 -30.76
CA LEU A 139 58.84 -0.64 -30.54
C LEU A 139 57.85 0.51 -30.68
N ILE A 140 57.01 0.47 -31.72
CA ILE A 140 55.98 1.48 -31.95
C ILE A 140 54.96 1.51 -30.83
N LEU A 141 54.40 0.37 -30.46
CA LEU A 141 53.34 0.27 -29.46
C LEU A 141 53.83 0.67 -28.06
N VAL A 142 55.00 0.17 -27.64
CA VAL A 142 55.59 0.52 -26.33
C VAL A 142 55.80 2.03 -26.23
N ARG A 143 56.30 2.67 -27.30
CA ARG A 143 56.46 4.12 -27.30
C ARG A 143 55.12 4.86 -27.20
N LEU A 144 54.13 4.48 -28.01
CA LEU A 144 52.80 5.08 -27.98
C LEU A 144 52.09 4.89 -26.62
N PHE A 145 52.30 3.75 -25.97
CA PHE A 145 51.77 3.47 -24.64
C PHE A 145 52.37 4.41 -23.57
N ASN A 146 53.68 4.69 -23.64
CA ASN A 146 54.33 5.64 -22.73
C ASN A 146 53.96 7.11 -23.00
N GLU A 147 53.59 7.42 -24.25
CA GLU A 147 53.08 8.76 -24.64
C GLU A 147 51.63 9.00 -24.19
N ASN A 148 50.85 7.94 -23.95
CA ASN A 148 49.43 8.05 -23.59
C ASN A 148 49.26 8.35 -22.08
N PRO A 149 48.71 9.52 -21.67
CA PRO A 149 48.61 9.85 -20.26
C PRO A 149 47.69 8.92 -19.46
N ALA A 150 46.64 8.38 -20.09
CA ALA A 150 45.73 7.42 -19.46
C ALA A 150 46.40 6.08 -19.11
N PHE A 151 47.55 5.78 -19.73
CA PHE A 151 48.31 4.55 -19.52
C PHE A 151 49.31 4.70 -18.36
N TRP A 152 49.56 5.90 -17.85
CA TRP A 152 50.59 6.16 -16.83
C TRP A 152 50.43 5.37 -15.52
N PRO A 153 49.23 5.14 -14.97
CA PRO A 153 49.07 4.26 -13.80
C PRO A 153 49.60 2.83 -14.03
N TYR A 154 49.64 2.41 -15.29
CA TYR A 154 50.04 1.07 -15.75
C TYR A 154 51.48 1.01 -16.29
N ARG A 155 52.19 2.14 -16.30
CA ARG A 155 53.52 2.31 -16.92
C ARG A 155 54.54 1.28 -16.48
N SER A 156 54.47 0.81 -15.23
CA SER A 156 55.35 -0.25 -14.71
C SER A 156 55.36 -1.55 -15.54
N LEU A 157 54.34 -1.77 -16.37
CA LEU A 157 54.22 -2.94 -17.25
C LEU A 157 54.90 -2.74 -18.62
N PHE A 158 55.26 -1.52 -19.02
CA PHE A 158 55.80 -1.23 -20.36
C PHE A 158 56.74 -0.02 -20.38
N ASP A 159 57.40 0.29 -19.27
CA ASP A 159 58.20 1.52 -19.13
C ASP A 159 59.41 1.53 -20.09
N ASP A 160 59.43 2.45 -21.05
CA ASP A 160 60.57 2.65 -21.96
C ASP A 160 61.70 3.48 -21.33
N GLY A 161 61.50 3.96 -20.10
CA GLY A 161 62.43 4.80 -19.37
C GLY A 161 62.34 6.29 -19.68
N VAL A 162 61.41 6.73 -20.53
CA VAL A 162 61.30 8.15 -20.93
C VAL A 162 60.24 8.85 -20.08
N SER A 163 60.68 9.71 -19.16
CA SER A 163 59.77 10.48 -18.31
C SER A 163 58.83 11.40 -19.13
N PRO A 164 57.70 11.87 -18.55
CA PRO A 164 56.82 12.83 -19.23
C PRO A 164 57.52 14.14 -19.65
N ALA A 165 58.62 14.50 -18.97
CA ALA A 165 59.46 15.66 -19.32
C ALA A 165 60.52 15.36 -20.40
N GLY A 166 60.55 14.14 -20.94
CA GLY A 166 61.49 13.70 -21.99
C GLY A 166 62.86 13.25 -21.48
N ALA A 167 63.10 13.25 -20.17
CA ALA A 167 64.35 12.74 -19.59
C ALA A 167 64.35 11.20 -19.51
N THR A 168 65.50 10.59 -19.79
CA THR A 168 65.70 9.13 -19.73
C THR A 168 66.11 8.67 -18.33
N LEU A 169 65.49 7.60 -17.84
CA LEU A 169 65.77 6.98 -16.54
C LEU A 169 67.02 6.10 -16.60
N PRO A 170 67.90 6.12 -15.58
CA PRO A 170 69.04 5.20 -15.49
C PRO A 170 68.61 3.74 -15.62
N ASP A 171 69.46 2.91 -16.24
CA ASP A 171 69.26 1.46 -16.45
C ASP A 171 68.06 1.05 -17.33
N SER A 172 67.33 2.00 -17.92
CA SER A 172 66.26 1.73 -18.88
C SER A 172 66.76 1.56 -20.32
N ILE A 173 65.92 0.99 -21.21
CA ILE A 173 66.23 0.87 -22.64
C ILE A 173 66.59 2.22 -23.27
N SER A 174 65.90 3.30 -22.90
CA SER A 174 66.16 4.64 -23.44
C SER A 174 67.47 5.28 -22.97
N ALA A 175 68.03 4.82 -21.84
CA ALA A 175 69.35 5.24 -21.39
C ALA A 175 70.48 4.34 -21.93
N LYS A 176 70.20 3.05 -22.17
CA LYS A 176 71.17 2.07 -22.67
C LYS A 176 71.40 2.13 -24.18
N THR A 177 70.42 2.62 -24.94
CA THR A 177 70.39 2.56 -26.40
C THR A 177 69.92 3.88 -27.02
N PRO A 178 70.18 4.18 -28.31
CA PRO A 178 69.67 5.38 -28.99
C PRO A 178 68.15 5.32 -29.30
N TYR A 179 67.34 4.82 -28.37
CA TYR A 179 65.92 4.52 -28.50
C TYR A 179 65.08 5.65 -29.09
N LEU A 180 65.18 6.87 -28.54
CA LEU A 180 64.40 8.03 -29.01
C LEU A 180 64.79 8.47 -30.42
N GLN A 181 66.08 8.37 -30.77
CA GLN A 181 66.57 8.72 -32.11
C GLN A 181 66.07 7.71 -33.15
N VAL A 182 66.10 6.42 -32.80
CA VAL A 182 65.57 5.33 -33.64
C VAL A 182 64.06 5.49 -33.83
N PHE A 183 63.29 5.76 -32.77
CA PHE A 183 61.85 5.96 -32.91
C PHE A 183 61.51 7.20 -33.76
N ALA A 184 62.16 8.35 -33.52
CA ALA A 184 61.89 9.58 -34.27
C ALA A 184 62.15 9.40 -35.78
N ARG A 185 63.23 8.70 -36.14
CA ARG A 185 63.56 8.42 -37.55
C ARG A 185 62.60 7.43 -38.19
N LEU A 186 62.14 6.43 -37.44
CA LEU A 186 61.09 5.51 -37.90
C LEU A 186 59.77 6.27 -38.13
N GLU A 187 59.39 7.17 -37.22
CA GLU A 187 58.20 8.02 -37.35
C GLU A 187 58.29 8.91 -38.60
N ASP A 188 59.43 9.56 -38.85
CA ASP A 188 59.63 10.38 -40.06
C ASP A 188 59.59 9.56 -41.35
N ALA A 189 60.09 8.32 -41.35
CA ALA A 189 59.96 7.42 -42.48
C ALA A 189 58.50 7.05 -42.76
N LEU A 190 57.71 6.76 -41.72
CA LEU A 190 56.29 6.42 -41.86
C LEU A 190 55.42 7.60 -42.35
N LYS A 191 55.80 8.86 -42.04
CA LYS A 191 55.12 10.06 -42.58
C LYS A 191 55.20 10.19 -44.10
N THR A 192 56.19 9.57 -44.75
CA THR A 192 56.36 9.63 -46.21
C THR A 192 55.42 8.70 -46.98
N LEU A 193 54.66 7.86 -46.28
CA LEU A 193 53.77 6.85 -46.87
C LEU A 193 52.32 7.35 -46.94
N PRO A 194 51.44 6.71 -47.74
CA PRO A 194 50.03 7.05 -47.77
C PRO A 194 49.39 6.95 -46.39
N GLY A 195 48.57 7.93 -46.01
CA GLY A 195 47.89 7.93 -44.72
C GLY A 195 46.58 7.14 -44.70
N LEU A 196 46.04 6.94 -43.50
CA LEU A 196 44.76 6.30 -43.22
C LEU A 196 43.66 7.35 -42.98
N SER A 197 42.41 6.99 -43.29
CA SER A 197 41.24 7.81 -43.00
C SER A 197 40.10 6.97 -42.42
N TYR A 198 39.25 7.60 -41.61
CA TYR A 198 38.02 7.02 -41.09
C TYR A 198 36.88 8.03 -41.25
N GLY A 199 35.66 7.56 -41.56
CA GLY A 199 34.41 8.32 -41.47
C GLY A 199 34.42 9.80 -41.91
N GLY A 200 34.83 10.11 -43.15
CA GLY A 200 34.85 11.49 -43.68
C GLY A 200 35.87 12.44 -43.02
N GLY A 201 36.74 11.92 -42.14
CA GLY A 201 37.78 12.65 -41.44
C GLY A 201 39.05 12.90 -42.25
N LYS A 202 39.99 13.63 -41.64
CA LYS A 202 41.30 13.97 -42.20
C LYS A 202 42.17 12.71 -42.38
N THR A 203 42.87 12.60 -43.49
CA THR A 203 43.89 11.56 -43.72
C THR A 203 45.12 11.84 -42.85
N LEU A 204 45.54 10.86 -42.04
CA LEU A 204 46.68 10.94 -41.12
C LEU A 204 47.71 9.85 -41.44
N ASP A 205 49.00 10.10 -41.19
CA ASP A 205 50.01 9.03 -41.19
C ASP A 205 49.73 8.01 -40.07
N LEU A 206 50.31 6.81 -40.20
CA LEU A 206 50.04 5.69 -39.30
C LEU A 206 50.24 6.05 -37.81
N ILE A 207 51.32 6.76 -37.47
CA ILE A 207 51.64 7.09 -36.08
C ILE A 207 50.64 8.11 -35.54
N ASN A 208 50.36 9.19 -36.28
CA ASN A 208 49.37 10.17 -35.87
C ASN A 208 47.97 9.58 -35.80
N PHE A 209 47.61 8.64 -36.67
CA PHE A 209 46.35 7.91 -36.62
C PHE A 209 46.21 7.14 -35.31
N LEU A 210 47.23 6.39 -34.89
CA LEU A 210 47.22 5.62 -33.64
C LEU A 210 47.22 6.52 -32.38
N ARG A 211 47.72 7.77 -32.46
CA ARG A 211 47.68 8.74 -31.35
C ARG A 211 46.30 9.38 -31.12
N GLU A 212 45.39 9.31 -32.07
CA GLU A 212 44.10 10.02 -31.99
C GLU A 212 43.26 9.67 -30.75
N PRO A 213 43.08 8.40 -30.33
CA PRO A 213 42.31 8.09 -29.13
C PRO A 213 42.84 8.81 -27.89
N SER A 214 44.17 8.79 -27.69
CA SER A 214 44.82 9.47 -26.57
C SER A 214 44.70 10.99 -26.63
N ARG A 215 44.73 11.59 -27.82
CA ARG A 215 44.54 13.04 -28.00
C ARG A 215 43.12 13.49 -27.66
N HIS A 216 42.12 12.68 -28.00
CA HIS A 216 40.72 12.99 -27.71
C HIS A 216 40.35 12.76 -26.24
N ALA A 217 40.86 11.69 -25.65
CA ALA A 217 40.56 11.29 -24.28
C ALA A 217 41.85 10.98 -23.48
N PRO A 218 42.66 11.99 -23.13
CA PRO A 218 43.97 11.76 -22.54
C PRO A 218 43.92 11.18 -21.12
N ALA A 219 42.80 11.29 -20.42
CA ALA A 219 42.69 10.93 -19.01
C ALA A 219 41.79 9.71 -18.73
N SER A 220 41.18 9.10 -19.74
CA SER A 220 40.18 8.02 -19.56
C SER A 220 40.35 6.92 -20.60
N LEU A 221 40.65 5.70 -20.15
CA LEU A 221 40.71 4.52 -21.02
C LEU A 221 39.33 4.15 -21.58
N LYS A 222 38.27 4.35 -20.79
CA LYS A 222 36.88 4.13 -21.22
C LYS A 222 36.52 5.04 -22.39
N ASP A 223 36.80 6.34 -22.27
CA ASP A 223 36.49 7.32 -23.31
C ASP A 223 37.32 7.05 -24.59
N GLN A 224 38.54 6.53 -24.44
CA GLN A 224 39.35 6.05 -25.57
C GLN A 224 38.69 4.86 -26.28
N LEU A 225 38.18 3.86 -25.55
CA LEU A 225 37.44 2.74 -26.14
C LEU A 225 36.17 3.21 -26.87
N GLU A 226 35.37 4.08 -26.25
CA GLU A 226 34.17 4.66 -26.86
C GLU A 226 34.50 5.41 -28.16
N TRP A 227 35.58 6.19 -28.14
CA TRP A 227 36.06 6.90 -29.31
C TRP A 227 36.53 5.94 -30.42
N ILE A 228 37.27 4.88 -30.07
CA ILE A 228 37.73 3.85 -31.03
C ILE A 228 36.52 3.13 -31.65
N ILE A 229 35.53 2.74 -30.86
CA ILE A 229 34.31 2.07 -31.37
C ILE A 229 33.59 2.98 -32.37
N LYS A 230 33.40 4.26 -32.01
CA LYS A 230 32.68 5.22 -32.85
C LYS A 230 33.39 5.50 -34.17
N ASN A 231 34.72 5.63 -34.15
CA ASN A 231 35.48 6.12 -35.31
C ASN A 231 36.15 4.99 -36.12
N TRP A 232 36.61 3.92 -35.46
CA TRP A 232 37.29 2.79 -36.10
C TRP A 232 36.43 1.54 -36.19
N GLY A 233 35.20 1.55 -35.69
CA GLY A 233 34.35 0.35 -35.62
C GLY A 233 34.17 -0.39 -36.96
N THR A 234 34.15 0.31 -38.10
CA THR A 234 34.09 -0.32 -39.43
C THR A 234 35.40 -1.00 -39.83
N LEU A 235 36.54 -0.45 -39.42
CA LEU A 235 37.86 -1.01 -39.68
C LEU A 235 38.11 -2.25 -38.80
N LEU A 236 37.60 -2.23 -37.56
CA LEU A 236 37.82 -3.29 -36.58
C LEU A 236 36.90 -4.51 -36.74
N GLY A 237 35.83 -4.40 -37.53
CA GLY A 237 34.88 -5.49 -37.74
C GLY A 237 34.29 -6.01 -36.43
N ASP A 238 34.35 -7.34 -36.22
CA ASP A 238 33.78 -7.99 -35.03
C ASP A 238 34.58 -7.69 -33.75
N PHE A 239 35.83 -7.22 -33.85
CA PHE A 239 36.64 -6.85 -32.68
C PHE A 239 36.02 -5.72 -31.86
N LYS A 240 35.11 -4.93 -32.45
CA LYS A 240 34.31 -3.94 -31.71
C LYS A 240 33.56 -4.54 -30.51
N LEU A 241 33.16 -5.81 -30.59
CA LEU A 241 32.45 -6.49 -29.50
C LEU A 241 33.37 -6.68 -28.27
N SER A 242 34.65 -6.98 -28.49
CA SER A 242 35.66 -7.06 -27.43
C SER A 242 35.88 -5.70 -26.75
N LEU A 243 35.86 -4.60 -27.53
CA LEU A 243 35.95 -3.24 -26.99
C LEU A 243 34.75 -2.89 -26.10
N LEU A 244 33.54 -3.26 -26.55
CA LEU A 244 32.32 -3.08 -25.77
C LEU A 244 32.36 -3.89 -24.46
N ALA A 245 32.85 -5.12 -24.49
CA ALA A 245 33.06 -5.93 -23.29
C ALA A 245 34.08 -5.30 -22.32
N GLY A 246 35.13 -4.66 -22.84
CA GLY A 246 36.07 -3.88 -22.03
C GLY A 246 35.41 -2.69 -21.31
N ILE A 247 34.51 -1.98 -21.98
CA ILE A 247 33.71 -0.90 -21.38
C ILE A 247 32.81 -1.45 -20.27
N ASP A 248 32.15 -2.59 -20.52
CA ASP A 248 31.27 -3.23 -19.52
C ASP A 248 32.04 -3.60 -18.24
N MET A 249 33.27 -4.08 -18.38
CA MET A 249 34.13 -4.43 -17.24
C MET A 249 34.56 -3.19 -16.43
N ILE A 250 34.85 -2.06 -17.08
CA ILE A 250 35.12 -0.78 -16.38
C ILE A 250 33.86 -0.31 -15.64
N ASN A 251 32.70 -0.40 -16.30
CA ASN A 251 31.42 0.00 -15.69
C ASN A 251 31.11 -0.84 -14.46
N GLU A 252 31.41 -2.14 -14.49
CA GLU A 252 31.27 -3.05 -13.35
C GLU A 252 32.11 -2.62 -12.15
N GLU A 253 33.40 -2.29 -12.35
CA GLU A 253 34.30 -1.88 -11.26
C GLU A 253 34.02 -0.49 -10.71
N THR A 254 33.61 0.45 -11.57
CA THR A 254 33.40 1.86 -11.18
C THR A 254 32.01 2.12 -10.61
N ARG A 255 31.09 1.14 -10.68
CA ARG A 255 29.73 1.31 -10.21
C ARG A 255 29.71 1.45 -8.67
N PRO A 256 29.21 2.56 -8.12
CA PRO A 256 29.10 2.70 -6.69
C PRO A 256 28.04 1.74 -6.14
N HIS A 257 28.46 0.89 -5.20
CA HIS A 257 27.59 -0.07 -4.52
C HIS A 257 26.93 0.64 -3.33
N PHE A 258 25.82 1.32 -3.58
CA PHE A 258 24.98 1.85 -2.50
C PHE A 258 24.09 0.74 -1.94
N PRO A 259 23.70 0.78 -0.65
CA PRO A 259 22.58 0.01 -0.17
C PRO A 259 21.35 0.32 -1.03
N PRO A 260 20.49 -0.66 -1.36
CA PRO A 260 19.25 -0.39 -2.08
C PRO A 260 18.45 0.64 -1.29
N GLY A 261 18.20 1.79 -1.93
CA GLY A 261 17.35 2.85 -1.42
C GLY A 261 16.15 3.02 -2.35
N PRO A 262 14.97 3.39 -1.82
CA PRO A 262 13.82 3.67 -2.67
C PRO A 262 14.16 4.82 -3.61
N GLY A 263 14.19 4.54 -4.91
CA GLY A 263 14.41 5.56 -5.94
C GLY A 263 13.32 6.64 -5.90
N LEU A 264 13.57 7.78 -6.56
CA LEU A 264 12.56 8.84 -6.68
C LEU A 264 11.26 8.30 -7.29
N ALA A 265 10.13 8.52 -6.63
CA ALA A 265 8.82 8.18 -7.18
C ALA A 265 8.52 9.07 -8.41
N VAL A 266 8.41 8.45 -9.59
CA VAL A 266 8.13 9.12 -10.86
C VAL A 266 6.70 8.79 -11.31
N PRO A 267 5.93 9.76 -11.85
CA PRO A 267 4.61 9.46 -12.41
C PRO A 267 4.70 8.50 -13.60
N TYR A 268 3.68 7.63 -13.77
CA TYR A 268 3.66 6.70 -14.90
C TYR A 268 3.67 7.44 -16.24
N GLN A 269 4.62 7.07 -17.09
CA GLN A 269 4.73 7.52 -18.46
C GLN A 269 4.56 6.31 -19.39
N TYR A 270 3.43 6.24 -20.07
CA TYR A 270 3.19 5.19 -21.07
C TYR A 270 3.80 5.63 -22.41
N ARG A 271 5.02 5.17 -22.71
CA ARG A 271 5.61 5.31 -24.05
C ARG A 271 5.23 4.09 -24.87
N SER A 272 4.82 4.30 -26.12
CA SER A 272 4.57 3.21 -27.06
C SER A 272 5.89 2.52 -27.43
N SER A 273 6.30 1.51 -26.66
CA SER A 273 7.32 0.56 -27.07
C SER A 273 6.79 -0.28 -28.23
N PHE A 274 7.62 -0.54 -29.24
CA PHE A 274 7.23 -1.22 -30.49
C PHE A 274 6.70 -2.67 -30.32
N HIS A 275 6.69 -3.23 -29.11
CA HIS A 275 6.33 -4.62 -28.81
C HIS A 275 5.21 -4.80 -27.76
N GLU A 276 4.53 -3.73 -27.31
CA GLU A 276 3.47 -3.83 -26.30
C GLU A 276 2.07 -3.99 -26.90
N TYR A 277 1.48 -5.18 -26.74
CA TYR A 277 0.12 -5.49 -27.15
C TYR A 277 -0.84 -5.62 -25.96
N GLU A 278 -2.14 -5.54 -26.23
CA GLU A 278 -3.18 -5.67 -25.21
C GLU A 278 -3.67 -7.11 -25.11
N LYS A 279 -3.48 -7.77 -23.97
CA LYS A 279 -3.92 -9.13 -23.66
C LYS A 279 -4.19 -9.31 -22.15
N PHE A 280 -5.13 -8.51 -21.64
CA PHE A 280 -5.62 -8.59 -20.27
C PHE A 280 -6.24 -9.96 -19.95
N SER A 281 -5.99 -10.49 -18.75
CA SER A 281 -6.74 -11.64 -18.25
C SER A 281 -8.11 -11.22 -17.72
N PRO A 282 -9.18 -12.00 -17.99
CA PRO A 282 -10.52 -11.69 -17.51
C PRO A 282 -10.61 -11.90 -15.99
N ASP A 283 -11.25 -10.95 -15.29
CA ASP A 283 -11.53 -11.09 -13.86
C ASP A 283 -12.71 -12.05 -13.64
N LYS A 284 -12.64 -12.85 -12.56
CA LYS A 284 -13.78 -13.61 -12.04
C LYS A 284 -14.66 -12.71 -11.16
N ASN A 285 -15.92 -13.10 -10.95
CA ASN A 285 -16.91 -12.30 -10.21
C ASN A 285 -16.48 -11.87 -8.80
N TRP A 286 -15.61 -12.63 -8.14
CA TRP A 286 -15.14 -12.34 -6.79
C TRP A 286 -13.93 -11.38 -6.77
N MET A 287 -13.12 -11.34 -7.84
CA MET A 287 -11.86 -10.59 -7.89
C MET A 287 -12.03 -9.07 -7.74
N PRO A 288 -13.07 -8.41 -8.30
CA PRO A 288 -13.30 -6.99 -8.06
C PRO A 288 -13.69 -6.68 -6.60
N SER A 289 -14.28 -7.65 -5.89
CA SER A 289 -14.69 -7.46 -4.48
C SER A 289 -13.59 -7.82 -3.48
N LEU A 290 -12.40 -8.21 -3.94
CA LEU A 290 -11.32 -8.66 -3.07
C LEU A 290 -10.74 -7.50 -2.24
N VAL A 291 -10.65 -7.72 -0.93
CA VAL A 291 -9.94 -6.91 0.07
C VAL A 291 -8.96 -7.85 0.76
N LEU A 292 -7.66 -7.60 0.56
CA LEU A 292 -6.59 -8.48 1.01
C LEU A 292 -5.99 -7.96 2.32
N ILE A 293 -5.82 -8.82 3.33
CA ILE A 293 -4.99 -8.52 4.49
C ILE A 293 -3.73 -9.38 4.48
N ALA A 294 -2.58 -8.77 4.73
CA ALA A 294 -1.30 -9.44 4.87
C ALA A 294 -1.01 -9.74 6.36
N LYS A 295 -0.60 -10.96 6.68
CA LYS A 295 -0.18 -11.37 8.02
C LYS A 295 1.12 -12.18 7.94
N ASN A 296 2.18 -11.71 8.60
CA ASN A 296 3.33 -12.55 8.94
C ASN A 296 2.87 -13.69 9.87
N ALA A 297 2.91 -14.93 9.38
CA ALA A 297 2.22 -16.04 10.02
C ALA A 297 2.70 -16.31 11.45
N LEU A 298 4.02 -16.47 11.65
CA LEU A 298 4.58 -16.79 12.97
C LEU A 298 4.35 -15.66 13.99
N VAL A 299 4.57 -14.41 13.56
CA VAL A 299 4.32 -13.23 14.41
C VAL A 299 2.84 -13.13 14.79
N TRP A 300 1.94 -13.36 13.83
CA TRP A 300 0.51 -13.29 14.06
C TRP A 300 0.04 -14.39 15.02
N LEU A 301 0.51 -15.64 14.86
CA LEU A 301 0.20 -16.74 15.78
C LEU A 301 0.68 -16.46 17.21
N HIS A 302 1.87 -15.86 17.37
CA HIS A 302 2.35 -15.37 18.67
C HIS A 302 1.43 -14.29 19.27
N GLN A 303 1.03 -13.29 18.48
CA GLN A 303 0.11 -12.24 18.94
C GLN A 303 -1.25 -12.83 19.34
N LEU A 304 -1.80 -13.75 18.54
CA LEU A 304 -3.04 -14.46 18.86
C LEU A 304 -2.91 -15.26 20.16
N SER A 305 -1.76 -15.90 20.38
CA SER A 305 -1.53 -16.64 21.62
C SER A 305 -1.67 -15.74 22.86
N ARG A 306 -1.16 -14.51 22.76
CA ARG A 306 -1.27 -13.50 23.83
C ARG A 306 -2.70 -13.00 23.96
N THR A 307 -3.36 -12.67 22.85
CA THR A 307 -4.75 -12.17 22.84
C THR A 307 -5.73 -13.17 23.45
N TYR A 308 -5.61 -14.45 23.11
CA TYR A 308 -6.52 -15.51 23.57
C TYR A 308 -6.02 -16.25 24.82
N SER A 309 -4.87 -15.84 25.38
CA SER A 309 -4.27 -16.46 26.56
C SER A 309 -4.13 -17.98 26.47
N ARG A 310 -3.80 -18.50 25.27
CA ARG A 310 -3.56 -19.92 25.00
C ARG A 310 -2.48 -20.07 23.94
N GLU A 311 -1.72 -21.16 23.94
CA GLU A 311 -0.70 -21.39 22.90
C GLU A 311 -1.37 -21.65 21.53
N ILE A 312 -1.00 -20.84 20.54
CA ILE A 312 -1.43 -20.93 19.14
C ILE A 312 -0.15 -20.90 18.31
N SER A 313 0.27 -22.06 17.82
CA SER A 313 1.52 -22.23 17.07
C SER A 313 1.31 -22.80 15.66
N ARG A 314 0.11 -23.30 15.35
CA ARG A 314 -0.24 -23.91 14.06
C ARG A 314 -1.38 -23.18 13.34
N LEU A 315 -1.45 -23.36 12.02
CA LEU A 315 -2.48 -22.71 11.18
C LEU A 315 -3.91 -23.15 11.52
N ASP A 316 -4.09 -24.41 11.91
CA ASP A 316 -5.39 -24.99 12.29
C ASP A 316 -5.85 -24.60 13.71
N GLN A 317 -5.03 -23.84 14.44
CA GLN A 317 -5.35 -23.32 15.78
C GLN A 317 -5.80 -21.86 15.76
N ILE A 318 -5.80 -21.21 14.59
CA ILE A 318 -6.31 -19.85 14.42
C ILE A 318 -7.77 -19.83 14.90
N PRO A 319 -8.13 -18.97 15.88
CA PRO A 319 -9.49 -18.91 16.42
C PRO A 319 -10.50 -18.54 15.34
N GLU A 320 -11.68 -19.15 15.41
CA GLU A 320 -12.79 -18.88 14.49
C GLU A 320 -13.27 -17.43 14.62
N GLU A 321 -13.23 -16.89 15.83
CA GLU A 321 -13.58 -15.51 16.16
C GLU A 321 -12.75 -14.49 15.34
N GLU A 322 -11.48 -14.79 15.07
CA GLU A 322 -10.63 -13.91 14.23
C GLU A 322 -11.09 -13.89 12.77
N LEU A 323 -11.54 -15.04 12.24
CA LEU A 323 -12.05 -15.14 10.88
C LEU A 323 -13.40 -14.41 10.75
N ILE A 324 -14.27 -14.52 11.75
CA ILE A 324 -15.52 -13.75 11.84
C ILE A 324 -15.22 -12.26 11.85
N ILE A 325 -14.30 -11.81 12.70
CA ILE A 325 -13.91 -10.39 12.79
C ILE A 325 -13.38 -9.90 11.43
N MET A 326 -12.55 -10.66 10.72
CA MET A 326 -12.08 -10.28 9.38
C MET A 326 -13.23 -10.13 8.39
N ALA A 327 -14.13 -11.11 8.32
CA ALA A 327 -15.28 -11.09 7.42
C ALA A 327 -16.21 -9.91 7.72
N GLU A 328 -16.51 -9.65 8.99
CA GLU A 328 -17.29 -8.50 9.44
C GLU A 328 -16.63 -7.18 9.05
N ARG A 329 -15.29 -7.09 9.02
CA ARG A 329 -14.58 -5.88 8.57
C ARG A 329 -14.60 -5.69 7.04
N GLY A 330 -15.19 -6.63 6.29
CA GLY A 330 -15.22 -6.62 4.83
C GLY A 330 -13.94 -7.17 4.18
N ILE A 331 -13.10 -7.88 4.95
CA ILE A 331 -11.89 -8.54 4.46
C ILE A 331 -12.26 -9.94 3.99
N ASN A 332 -11.87 -10.29 2.76
CA ASN A 332 -12.19 -11.59 2.15
C ASN A 332 -10.99 -12.23 1.43
N GLY A 333 -9.79 -11.72 1.67
CA GLY A 333 -8.53 -12.34 1.30
C GLY A 333 -7.54 -12.30 2.45
N LEU A 334 -6.91 -13.44 2.76
CA LEU A 334 -5.89 -13.58 3.80
C LEU A 334 -4.58 -14.06 3.18
N TRP A 335 -3.59 -13.18 3.15
CA TRP A 335 -2.22 -13.50 2.73
C TRP A 335 -1.36 -13.85 3.93
N LEU A 336 -0.90 -15.10 3.98
CA LEU A 336 0.01 -15.59 5.00
C LEU A 336 1.44 -15.59 4.48
N ILE A 337 2.29 -14.77 5.10
CA ILE A 337 3.69 -14.63 4.74
C ILE A 337 4.51 -15.66 5.53
N GLY A 338 5.43 -16.34 4.85
CA GLY A 338 6.41 -17.24 5.46
C GLY A 338 5.85 -18.60 5.90
N ILE A 339 4.89 -19.14 5.13
CA ILE A 339 4.26 -20.45 5.38
C ILE A 339 5.06 -21.65 4.85
N TRP A 340 5.97 -21.41 3.92
CA TRP A 340 6.76 -22.46 3.27
C TRP A 340 7.93 -22.93 4.13
N GLN A 341 8.45 -24.12 3.82
CA GLN A 341 9.65 -24.66 4.45
C GLN A 341 10.87 -23.81 4.10
N ARG A 342 11.53 -23.29 5.13
CA ARG A 342 12.66 -22.34 4.98
C ARG A 342 14.01 -23.05 5.00
N SER A 343 15.01 -22.42 4.38
CA SER A 343 16.40 -22.89 4.30
C SER A 343 17.10 -22.90 5.67
N PRO A 344 17.54 -24.08 6.18
CA PRO A 344 18.39 -24.15 7.37
C PRO A 344 19.70 -23.38 7.22
N ALA A 345 20.29 -23.37 6.01
CA ALA A 345 21.49 -22.59 5.73
C ALA A 345 21.26 -21.07 5.92
N SER A 346 20.11 -20.52 5.50
CA SER A 346 19.75 -19.11 5.74
C SER A 346 19.73 -18.76 7.23
N GLU A 347 19.15 -19.61 8.07
CA GLU A 347 19.17 -19.44 9.53
C GLU A 347 20.61 -19.43 10.07
N LYS A 348 21.43 -20.40 9.65
CA LYS A 348 22.83 -20.50 10.06
C LYS A 348 23.63 -19.26 9.68
N ILE A 349 23.44 -18.74 8.47
CA ILE A 349 24.09 -17.51 7.98
C ILE A 349 23.73 -16.32 8.88
N LYS A 350 22.43 -16.10 9.16
CA LYS A 350 21.98 -14.97 9.99
C LYS A 350 22.56 -15.03 11.41
N LYS A 351 22.66 -16.23 11.98
CA LYS A 351 23.31 -16.46 13.29
C LYS A 351 24.81 -16.15 13.25
N LEU A 352 25.51 -16.55 12.18
CA LEU A 352 26.94 -16.22 11.99
C LEU A 352 27.16 -14.71 11.81
N CYS A 353 26.20 -13.99 11.25
CA CYS A 353 26.22 -12.53 11.12
C CYS A 353 25.78 -11.77 12.41
N GLY A 354 25.56 -12.48 13.52
CA GLY A 354 25.32 -11.88 14.84
C GLY A 354 23.86 -11.84 15.32
N ASN A 355 22.90 -12.34 14.55
CA ASN A 355 21.49 -12.42 14.98
C ASN A 355 21.15 -13.83 15.48
N SER A 356 21.37 -14.07 16.78
CA SER A 356 21.19 -15.41 17.39
C SER A 356 19.73 -15.91 17.44
N GLU A 357 18.75 -14.99 17.45
CA GLU A 357 17.31 -15.31 17.51
C GLU A 357 16.65 -15.35 16.12
N ALA A 358 17.36 -14.99 15.04
CA ALA A 358 16.80 -14.96 13.69
C ALA A 358 16.39 -16.35 13.19
N ALA A 359 15.17 -16.44 12.63
CA ALA A 359 14.81 -17.52 11.74
C ALA A 359 15.45 -17.35 10.36
N ALA A 360 15.43 -18.43 9.57
CA ALA A 360 15.64 -18.35 8.14
C ALA A 360 14.69 -17.31 7.50
N SER A 361 15.18 -16.65 6.45
CA SER A 361 14.36 -15.75 5.64
C SER A 361 13.14 -16.50 5.08
N ALA A 362 11.95 -15.88 5.18
CA ALA A 362 10.72 -16.40 4.57
C ALA A 362 10.81 -16.57 3.04
N TYR A 363 11.76 -15.88 2.38
CA TYR A 363 11.99 -15.98 0.93
C TYR A 363 13.21 -16.83 0.54
N SER A 364 13.98 -17.32 1.51
CA SER A 364 15.01 -18.34 1.27
C SER A 364 14.40 -19.73 1.48
N LEU A 365 13.77 -20.27 0.43
CA LEU A 365 12.96 -21.48 0.50
C LEU A 365 13.79 -22.75 0.37
N PHE A 366 13.54 -23.73 1.24
CA PHE A 366 14.07 -25.08 1.06
C PHE A 366 13.26 -25.87 0.00
N ASP A 367 11.93 -25.83 0.12
CA ASP A 367 10.96 -26.32 -0.87
C ASP A 367 9.59 -25.68 -0.60
N TYR A 368 8.67 -25.80 -1.56
CA TYR A 368 7.28 -25.35 -1.46
C TYR A 368 6.38 -26.36 -0.73
N GLU A 369 6.86 -26.80 0.44
CA GLU A 369 6.11 -27.59 1.40
C GLU A 369 5.67 -26.68 2.54
N ILE A 370 4.48 -26.89 3.12
CA ILE A 370 4.05 -26.12 4.28
C ILE A 370 4.93 -26.46 5.48
N SER A 371 5.47 -25.44 6.15
CA SER A 371 6.41 -25.62 7.26
C SER A 371 5.82 -26.57 8.31
N PRO A 372 6.55 -27.61 8.73
CA PRO A 372 6.09 -28.52 9.78
C PRO A 372 5.79 -27.80 11.10
N GLU A 373 6.48 -26.68 11.39
CA GLU A 373 6.25 -25.87 12.59
C GLU A 373 4.85 -25.22 12.60
N LEU A 374 4.27 -24.99 11.41
CA LEU A 374 2.93 -24.46 11.20
C LEU A 374 1.86 -25.55 11.09
N GLY A 375 2.28 -26.82 11.13
CA GLY A 375 1.41 -27.99 11.10
C GLY A 375 1.25 -28.69 9.76
N GLY A 376 2.00 -28.28 8.74
CA GLY A 376 2.00 -28.91 7.41
C GLY A 376 0.70 -28.74 6.63
N TRP A 377 0.55 -29.50 5.54
CA TRP A 377 -0.61 -29.42 4.64
C TRP A 377 -1.95 -29.66 5.34
N GLU A 378 -2.00 -30.58 6.31
CA GLU A 378 -3.22 -30.89 7.06
C GLU A 378 -3.75 -29.65 7.82
N ALA A 379 -2.85 -28.85 8.39
CA ALA A 379 -3.24 -27.63 9.10
C ALA A 379 -3.72 -26.54 8.13
N LEU A 380 -3.06 -26.41 6.97
CA LEU A 380 -3.48 -25.48 5.92
C LEU A 380 -4.87 -25.84 5.37
N ASP A 381 -5.12 -27.12 5.10
CA ASP A 381 -6.40 -27.57 4.56
C ASP A 381 -7.56 -27.28 5.51
N ARG A 382 -7.37 -27.52 6.82
CA ARG A 382 -8.33 -27.13 7.86
C ARG A 382 -8.58 -25.62 7.88
N LEU A 383 -7.52 -24.81 7.90
CA LEU A 383 -7.66 -23.35 7.86
C LEU A 383 -8.40 -22.89 6.61
N ARG A 384 -8.10 -23.49 5.45
CA ARG A 384 -8.75 -23.16 4.18
C ARG A 384 -10.25 -23.46 4.22
N GLU A 385 -10.64 -24.59 4.80
CA GLU A 385 -12.05 -24.96 4.99
C GLU A 385 -12.76 -23.94 5.89
N GLN A 386 -12.16 -23.58 7.03
CA GLN A 386 -12.70 -22.59 7.96
C GLN A 386 -12.84 -21.20 7.31
N CYS A 387 -11.78 -20.71 6.65
CA CYS A 387 -11.81 -19.46 5.89
C CYS A 387 -12.93 -19.45 4.83
N GLY A 388 -13.13 -20.60 4.15
CA GLY A 388 -14.18 -20.77 3.14
C GLY A 388 -15.59 -20.56 3.68
N GLN A 389 -15.87 -20.96 4.93
CA GLN A 389 -17.17 -20.77 5.59
C GLN A 389 -17.52 -19.28 5.76
N TYR A 390 -16.49 -18.43 5.90
CA TYR A 390 -16.61 -16.98 6.08
C TYR A 390 -16.34 -16.18 4.79
N GLY A 391 -16.20 -16.87 3.65
CA GLY A 391 -15.93 -16.22 2.35
C GLY A 391 -14.52 -15.64 2.21
N ILE A 392 -13.57 -16.07 3.06
CA ILE A 392 -12.17 -15.63 3.02
C ILE A 392 -11.37 -16.57 2.13
N ARG A 393 -10.63 -16.01 1.18
CA ARG A 393 -9.73 -16.75 0.29
C ARG A 393 -8.28 -16.65 0.76
N LEU A 394 -7.56 -17.77 0.74
CA LEU A 394 -6.15 -17.78 1.11
C LEU A 394 -5.27 -17.30 -0.05
N ALA A 395 -4.26 -16.52 0.31
CA ALA A 395 -3.18 -16.09 -0.56
C ALA A 395 -1.83 -16.57 -0.03
N ALA A 396 -0.94 -16.94 -0.95
CA ALA A 396 0.43 -17.33 -0.66
C ALA A 396 1.43 -16.54 -1.49
N ASP A 397 2.62 -16.38 -0.93
CA ASP A 397 3.79 -15.95 -1.69
C ASP A 397 4.28 -17.05 -2.63
N MET A 398 4.76 -16.64 -3.79
CA MET A 398 5.56 -17.46 -4.68
C MET A 398 6.84 -16.69 -5.00
N VAL A 399 8.00 -17.30 -4.72
CA VAL A 399 9.33 -16.80 -5.06
C VAL A 399 9.92 -17.58 -6.25
N PRO A 400 9.64 -17.20 -7.52
CA PRO A 400 10.00 -18.01 -8.67
C PRO A 400 11.42 -17.78 -9.18
N ASN A 401 12.11 -16.75 -8.69
CA ASN A 401 13.41 -16.34 -9.23
C ASN A 401 14.58 -17.16 -8.67
N HIS A 402 14.50 -17.57 -7.41
CA HIS A 402 15.58 -18.24 -6.69
C HIS A 402 15.03 -19.21 -5.64
N THR A 403 15.92 -20.06 -5.10
CA THR A 403 15.63 -20.89 -3.91
C THR A 403 16.69 -20.64 -2.84
N GLY A 404 16.56 -21.22 -1.64
CA GLY A 404 17.65 -21.19 -0.66
C GLY A 404 18.90 -21.94 -1.13
N ILE A 405 20.08 -21.54 -0.67
CA ILE A 405 21.36 -22.15 -1.11
C ILE A 405 21.50 -23.65 -0.82
N ASP A 406 20.70 -24.19 0.10
CA ASP A 406 20.68 -25.61 0.47
C ASP A 406 19.35 -26.30 0.14
N SER A 407 18.55 -25.70 -0.75
CA SER A 407 17.25 -26.18 -1.18
C SER A 407 17.27 -27.61 -1.73
N LEU A 408 16.10 -28.23 -1.81
CA LEU A 408 15.95 -29.56 -2.41
C LEU A 408 16.48 -29.57 -3.86
N TRP A 409 16.28 -28.49 -4.60
CA TRP A 409 16.75 -28.37 -5.99
C TRP A 409 18.27 -28.23 -6.06
N ILE A 410 18.94 -27.53 -5.15
CA ILE A 410 20.41 -27.48 -5.14
C ILE A 410 21.03 -28.86 -4.87
N ARG A 411 20.37 -29.66 -4.04
CA ARG A 411 20.80 -31.03 -3.72
C ARG A 411 20.61 -31.98 -4.89
N THR A 412 19.44 -31.93 -5.52
CA THR A 412 18.99 -32.98 -6.47
C THR A 412 19.06 -32.58 -7.94
N ARG A 413 19.03 -31.27 -8.25
CA ARG A 413 18.93 -30.70 -9.59
C ARG A 413 19.79 -29.43 -9.76
N PRO A 414 21.10 -29.47 -9.46
CA PRO A 414 21.97 -28.29 -9.53
C PRO A 414 22.13 -27.72 -10.95
N GLU A 415 21.76 -28.46 -12.00
CA GLU A 415 21.75 -28.02 -13.40
C GLU A 415 20.67 -26.98 -13.73
N LEU A 416 19.70 -26.77 -12.84
CA LEU A 416 18.68 -25.73 -13.03
C LEU A 416 19.17 -24.33 -12.70
N PHE A 417 20.31 -24.22 -12.01
CA PHE A 417 20.82 -22.97 -11.46
C PHE A 417 21.92 -22.36 -12.31
N MET A 418 21.98 -21.03 -12.27
CA MET A 418 23.03 -20.28 -12.95
C MET A 418 24.37 -20.54 -12.24
N SER A 419 25.31 -21.16 -12.96
CA SER A 419 26.57 -21.58 -12.36
C SER A 419 27.73 -21.58 -13.35
N LEU A 420 28.95 -21.55 -12.79
CA LEU A 420 30.21 -21.68 -13.52
C LEU A 420 31.01 -22.88 -12.99
N PRO A 421 31.77 -23.56 -13.86
CA PRO A 421 32.70 -24.61 -13.43
C PRO A 421 34.00 -24.06 -12.84
N TYR A 422 34.19 -22.73 -12.84
CA TYR A 422 35.35 -22.03 -12.31
C TYR A 422 34.92 -20.80 -11.49
N CYS A 423 35.81 -20.32 -10.62
CA CYS A 423 35.54 -19.13 -9.82
C CYS A 423 35.61 -17.85 -10.68
N PRO A 424 34.58 -16.99 -10.71
CA PRO A 424 34.57 -15.77 -11.53
C PRO A 424 35.56 -14.71 -11.06
N PHE A 425 35.93 -14.73 -9.77
CA PHE A 425 36.86 -13.80 -9.15
C PHE A 425 38.02 -14.56 -8.49
N PRO A 426 39.27 -14.37 -8.93
CA PRO A 426 40.44 -15.03 -8.33
C PRO A 426 40.71 -14.66 -6.86
N SER A 427 40.14 -13.53 -6.39
CA SER A 427 40.21 -13.10 -5.00
C SER A 427 39.31 -13.89 -4.06
N TYR A 428 38.34 -14.63 -4.58
CA TYR A 428 37.42 -15.42 -3.76
C TYR A 428 38.11 -16.68 -3.25
N SER A 429 37.82 -17.03 -2.00
CA SER A 429 38.58 -18.02 -1.24
C SER A 429 37.72 -19.07 -0.55
N PHE A 430 36.46 -18.78 -0.22
CA PHE A 430 35.49 -19.73 0.35
C PHE A 430 35.99 -20.53 1.57
N ASN A 431 36.72 -19.90 2.51
CA ASN A 431 37.27 -20.60 3.69
C ASN A 431 36.29 -20.68 4.87
N GLY A 432 35.09 -20.10 4.73
CA GLY A 432 34.04 -20.14 5.74
C GLY A 432 33.58 -21.55 6.14
N PRO A 433 32.65 -21.65 7.09
CA PRO A 433 32.09 -22.95 7.50
C PRO A 433 31.23 -23.55 6.38
N ASP A 434 31.20 -24.88 6.31
CA ASP A 434 30.24 -25.60 5.46
C ASP A 434 28.81 -25.35 5.96
N LEU A 435 27.96 -24.86 5.08
CA LEU A 435 26.56 -24.52 5.36
C LEU A 435 25.59 -25.65 4.99
N SER A 436 26.06 -26.69 4.31
CA SER A 436 25.21 -27.82 3.97
C SER A 436 24.80 -28.61 5.21
N GLY A 437 23.51 -28.89 5.32
CA GLY A 437 22.99 -29.90 6.27
C GLY A 437 23.04 -31.33 5.73
N ASP A 438 23.42 -31.51 4.46
CA ASP A 438 23.47 -32.80 3.78
C ASP A 438 24.93 -33.29 3.67
N PRO A 439 25.28 -34.49 4.16
CA PRO A 439 26.63 -35.00 4.07
C PRO A 439 27.07 -35.30 2.62
N SER A 440 26.17 -35.42 1.65
CA SER A 440 26.51 -35.68 0.24
C SER A 440 27.06 -34.46 -0.51
N ILE A 441 26.73 -33.25 -0.06
CA ILE A 441 27.16 -32.00 -0.71
C ILE A 441 27.78 -31.03 0.30
N GLY A 442 28.76 -30.24 -0.14
CA GLY A 442 29.32 -29.13 0.64
C GLY A 442 28.94 -27.78 0.03
N ILE A 443 28.63 -26.80 0.88
CA ILE A 443 28.24 -25.44 0.48
C ILE A 443 29.06 -24.43 1.27
N TRP A 444 29.76 -23.54 0.56
CA TRP A 444 30.56 -22.47 1.18
C TRP A 444 30.25 -21.12 0.57
N LEU A 445 29.97 -20.13 1.43
CA LEU A 445 29.91 -18.73 1.03
C LEU A 445 31.31 -18.14 0.86
N GLU A 446 31.39 -17.07 0.08
CA GLU A 446 32.61 -16.28 -0.04
C GLU A 446 32.88 -15.46 1.24
N ASP A 447 34.14 -15.40 1.66
CA ASP A 447 34.55 -14.81 2.95
C ASP A 447 34.27 -13.31 3.03
N HIS A 448 34.38 -12.59 1.90
CA HIS A 448 34.07 -11.16 1.81
C HIS A 448 32.58 -10.82 2.08
N TYR A 449 31.70 -11.82 2.12
CA TYR A 449 30.32 -11.63 2.54
C TYR A 449 30.21 -11.16 3.99
N TYR A 450 30.91 -11.83 4.91
CA TYR A 450 30.76 -11.57 6.35
C TYR A 450 31.24 -10.17 6.76
N ASN A 451 32.22 -9.63 6.04
CA ASN A 451 32.76 -8.28 6.27
C ASN A 451 32.18 -7.22 5.32
N ARG A 452 31.28 -7.60 4.40
CA ARG A 452 30.65 -6.74 3.38
C ARG A 452 31.67 -5.96 2.53
N GLY A 453 32.86 -6.53 2.31
CA GLY A 453 33.94 -5.92 1.55
C GLY A 453 33.84 -6.09 0.03
N ASP A 454 33.01 -7.04 -0.43
CA ASP A 454 32.75 -7.34 -1.84
C ASP A 454 31.28 -7.80 -1.99
N ALA A 455 30.73 -7.72 -3.20
CA ALA A 455 29.39 -8.21 -3.50
C ALA A 455 29.22 -9.72 -3.27
N ALA A 456 30.30 -10.52 -3.34
CA ALA A 456 30.29 -11.97 -3.11
C ALA A 456 29.23 -12.67 -3.98
N VAL A 457 29.33 -12.58 -5.31
CA VAL A 457 28.22 -12.90 -6.24
C VAL A 457 27.90 -14.39 -6.42
N VAL A 458 28.78 -15.28 -5.96
CA VAL A 458 28.63 -16.75 -6.07
C VAL A 458 28.96 -17.45 -4.75
N PHE A 459 28.39 -18.64 -4.57
CA PHE A 459 28.81 -19.60 -3.56
C PHE A 459 29.34 -20.88 -4.20
N LYS A 460 30.18 -21.62 -3.46
CA LYS A 460 30.78 -22.87 -3.91
C LYS A 460 29.93 -24.05 -3.46
N ARG A 461 29.50 -24.89 -4.42
CA ARG A 461 28.91 -26.22 -4.19
C ARG A 461 29.91 -27.30 -4.57
N LEU A 462 30.18 -28.24 -3.67
CA LEU A 462 30.92 -29.48 -3.94
C LEU A 462 29.96 -30.66 -3.87
N ASP A 463 29.89 -31.46 -4.93
CA ASP A 463 29.34 -32.80 -4.86
C ASP A 463 30.41 -33.74 -4.31
N ARG A 464 30.20 -34.35 -3.13
CA ARG A 464 31.20 -35.23 -2.52
C ARG A 464 31.23 -36.62 -3.14
N HIS A 465 30.21 -37.00 -3.89
CA HIS A 465 30.19 -38.29 -4.58
C HIS A 465 30.98 -38.23 -5.90
N THR A 466 30.78 -37.16 -6.67
CA THR A 466 31.45 -37.00 -7.98
C THR A 466 32.73 -36.17 -7.91
N GLY A 467 32.93 -35.38 -6.85
CA GLY A 467 34.00 -34.38 -6.76
C GLY A 467 33.73 -33.12 -7.57
N GLU A 468 32.56 -32.98 -8.20
CA GLU A 468 32.20 -31.83 -9.02
C GLU A 468 32.08 -30.56 -8.19
N VAL A 469 32.76 -29.50 -8.62
CA VAL A 469 32.66 -28.16 -8.02
C VAL A 469 31.89 -27.25 -8.97
N ARG A 470 30.86 -26.58 -8.45
CA ARG A 470 30.13 -25.51 -9.14
C ARG A 470 30.15 -24.24 -8.33
N TYR A 471 30.29 -23.11 -9.01
CA TYR A 471 30.13 -21.77 -8.43
C TYR A 471 28.78 -21.23 -8.87
N ILE A 472 27.82 -21.22 -7.96
CA ILE A 472 26.42 -20.90 -8.25
C ILE A 472 26.15 -19.46 -7.85
N TYR A 473 25.48 -18.69 -8.72
CA TYR A 473 25.15 -17.29 -8.46
C TYR A 473 24.04 -17.14 -7.42
N HIS A 474 24.17 -16.11 -6.59
CA HIS A 474 23.11 -15.69 -5.69
C HIS A 474 22.01 -14.93 -6.44
N GLY A 475 20.78 -14.93 -5.92
CA GLY A 475 19.70 -14.12 -6.46
C GLY A 475 20.02 -12.62 -6.37
N ASN A 476 19.71 -11.86 -7.41
CA ASN A 476 20.03 -10.43 -7.49
C ASN A 476 19.06 -9.68 -8.42
N ASP A 477 18.76 -8.42 -8.10
CA ASP A 477 17.89 -7.52 -8.89
C ASP A 477 18.66 -6.42 -9.64
N GLY A 478 19.99 -6.36 -9.48
CA GLY A 478 20.91 -5.40 -10.09
C GLY A 478 20.98 -4.04 -9.42
N THR A 479 20.38 -3.87 -8.24
CA THR A 479 20.33 -2.59 -7.49
C THR A 479 21.28 -2.51 -6.29
N GLY A 480 21.74 -3.66 -5.77
CA GLY A 480 22.62 -3.71 -4.60
C GLY A 480 23.41 -5.01 -4.49
N MET A 481 23.76 -5.37 -3.24
CA MET A 481 24.37 -6.66 -2.93
C MET A 481 23.38 -7.81 -3.23
N PRO A 482 23.87 -8.97 -3.68
CA PRO A 482 23.02 -10.14 -3.89
C PRO A 482 22.36 -10.63 -2.60
N TRP A 483 21.26 -11.36 -2.75
CA TRP A 483 20.61 -12.10 -1.67
C TRP A 483 21.41 -13.36 -1.38
N ASN A 484 22.45 -13.23 -0.55
CA ASN A 484 23.51 -14.24 -0.39
C ASN A 484 23.09 -15.55 0.30
N ASP A 485 21.86 -15.64 0.81
CA ASP A 485 21.26 -16.88 1.29
C ASP A 485 20.36 -17.57 0.24
N THR A 486 20.44 -17.12 -1.02
CA THR A 486 19.65 -17.65 -2.15
C THR A 486 20.53 -18.13 -3.32
N ALA A 487 19.96 -18.96 -4.18
CA ALA A 487 20.58 -19.48 -5.40
C ALA A 487 19.71 -19.18 -6.63
N GLN A 488 20.30 -18.51 -7.62
CA GLN A 488 19.61 -18.01 -8.82
C GLN A 488 19.29 -19.13 -9.81
N ILE A 489 18.02 -19.24 -10.19
CA ILE A 489 17.57 -20.18 -11.23
C ILE A 489 17.96 -19.62 -12.61
N ASP A 490 18.45 -20.48 -13.50
CA ASP A 490 18.78 -20.08 -14.87
C ASP A 490 17.55 -20.12 -15.78
N PHE A 491 16.96 -18.95 -16.05
CA PHE A 491 15.81 -18.83 -16.93
C PHE A 491 16.14 -18.94 -18.42
N LEU A 492 17.41 -19.02 -18.83
CA LEU A 492 17.77 -19.35 -20.21
C LEU A 492 17.63 -20.87 -20.47
N ASN A 493 17.78 -21.69 -19.43
CA ASN A 493 17.54 -23.13 -19.47
C ASN A 493 16.03 -23.45 -19.57
N PRO A 494 15.56 -24.11 -20.65
CA PRO A 494 14.16 -24.48 -20.80
C PRO A 494 13.65 -25.40 -19.68
N ALA A 495 14.47 -26.33 -19.18
CA ALA A 495 14.07 -27.26 -18.13
C ALA A 495 13.80 -26.54 -16.80
N SER A 496 14.56 -25.47 -16.51
CA SER A 496 14.33 -24.60 -15.35
C SER A 496 13.00 -23.87 -15.46
N ARG A 497 12.69 -23.30 -16.64
CA ARG A 497 11.41 -22.63 -16.88
C ARG A 497 10.22 -23.58 -16.68
N GLU A 498 10.30 -24.80 -17.19
CA GLU A 498 9.24 -25.81 -16.97
C GLU A 498 9.10 -26.19 -15.49
N ALA A 499 10.20 -26.44 -14.77
CA ALA A 499 10.15 -26.79 -13.35
C ALA A 499 9.52 -25.69 -12.50
N VAL A 500 9.79 -24.41 -12.80
CA VAL A 500 9.15 -23.27 -12.12
C VAL A 500 7.66 -23.21 -12.48
N LYS A 501 7.28 -23.38 -13.74
CA LYS A 501 5.86 -23.39 -14.16
C LYS A 501 5.06 -24.49 -13.48
N GLU A 502 5.60 -25.70 -13.40
CA GLU A 502 4.99 -26.82 -12.67
C GLU A 502 4.78 -26.48 -11.20
N ARG A 503 5.78 -25.85 -10.57
CA ARG A 503 5.66 -25.46 -9.17
C ARG A 503 4.61 -24.37 -8.94
N ILE A 504 4.53 -23.38 -9.83
CA ILE A 504 3.48 -22.35 -9.78
C ILE A 504 2.09 -23.00 -9.87
N LEU A 505 1.91 -23.96 -10.79
CA LEU A 505 0.63 -24.68 -10.91
C LEU A 505 0.31 -25.50 -9.66
N SER A 506 1.30 -26.11 -9.03
CA SER A 506 1.13 -26.80 -7.74
C SER A 506 0.65 -25.85 -6.64
N VAL A 507 1.19 -24.63 -6.58
CA VAL A 507 0.72 -23.61 -5.63
C VAL A 507 -0.71 -23.14 -5.98
N ALA A 508 -0.99 -22.90 -7.26
CA ALA A 508 -2.32 -22.49 -7.73
C ALA A 508 -3.43 -23.51 -7.46
N ALA A 509 -3.08 -24.80 -7.34
CA ALA A 509 -4.02 -25.84 -6.96
C ALA A 509 -4.52 -25.70 -5.51
N HIS A 510 -3.79 -24.99 -4.64
CA HIS A 510 -4.10 -24.89 -3.21
C HIS A 510 -4.54 -23.50 -2.75
N PHE A 511 -4.15 -22.45 -3.49
CA PHE A 511 -4.42 -21.04 -3.15
C PHE A 511 -5.16 -20.34 -4.29
N ASN A 512 -6.20 -19.57 -3.95
CA ASN A 512 -6.94 -18.78 -4.94
C ASN A 512 -6.23 -17.48 -5.32
N ILE A 513 -5.22 -17.07 -4.55
CA ILE A 513 -4.47 -15.83 -4.76
C ILE A 513 -2.99 -16.17 -4.64
N ILE A 514 -2.20 -15.79 -5.64
CA ILE A 514 -0.74 -15.94 -5.62
C ILE A 514 -0.13 -14.57 -5.77
N ARG A 515 0.72 -14.18 -4.81
CA ARG A 515 1.57 -13.00 -4.93
C ARG A 515 2.97 -13.46 -5.36
N PHE A 516 3.38 -13.02 -6.55
CA PHE A 516 4.72 -13.29 -7.07
C PHE A 516 5.70 -12.24 -6.57
N ASP A 517 6.72 -12.70 -5.86
CA ASP A 517 7.83 -11.89 -5.38
C ASP A 517 8.76 -11.49 -6.52
N ALA A 518 9.23 -10.24 -6.49
CA ALA A 518 10.15 -9.61 -7.42
C ALA A 518 9.85 -9.95 -8.89
N ALA A 519 8.57 -9.94 -9.29
CA ALA A 519 8.13 -10.48 -10.57
C ALA A 519 8.81 -9.79 -11.77
N MET A 520 9.18 -8.52 -11.63
CA MET A 520 9.92 -7.75 -12.65
C MET A 520 11.23 -8.39 -13.07
N VAL A 521 11.97 -9.07 -12.18
CA VAL A 521 13.28 -9.65 -12.53
C VAL A 521 13.18 -10.80 -13.53
N LEU A 522 11.99 -11.41 -13.64
CA LEU A 522 11.70 -12.51 -14.56
C LEU A 522 11.04 -12.09 -15.88
N ALA A 523 10.82 -10.80 -16.09
CA ALA A 523 10.45 -10.31 -17.42
C ALA A 523 11.62 -10.56 -18.39
N LYS A 524 11.36 -11.00 -19.62
CA LYS A 524 12.41 -11.35 -20.61
C LYS A 524 13.46 -10.26 -20.78
N GLN A 525 13.03 -8.99 -20.82
CA GLN A 525 13.95 -7.84 -20.93
C GLN A 525 14.91 -7.70 -19.73
N HIS A 526 14.48 -8.10 -18.53
CA HIS A 526 15.27 -8.01 -17.31
C HIS A 526 16.14 -9.22 -17.08
N ILE A 527 15.68 -10.42 -17.45
CA ILE A 527 16.55 -11.60 -17.56
C ILE A 527 17.74 -11.28 -18.47
N ARG A 528 17.49 -10.67 -19.63
CA ARG A 528 18.54 -10.20 -20.54
C ARG A 528 19.44 -9.17 -19.86
N ARG A 529 18.88 -8.04 -19.40
CA ARG A 529 19.66 -6.94 -18.80
C ARG A 529 20.54 -7.40 -17.64
N LEU A 530 20.03 -8.28 -16.77
CA LEU A 530 20.70 -8.69 -15.54
C LEU A 530 21.72 -9.80 -15.78
N TRP A 531 21.32 -10.86 -16.48
CA TRP A 531 22.09 -12.10 -16.53
C TRP A 531 22.77 -12.39 -17.87
N TYR A 532 22.25 -11.82 -18.96
CA TYR A 532 22.68 -12.06 -20.35
C TYR A 532 22.69 -10.75 -21.16
N PRO A 533 23.46 -9.72 -20.73
CA PRO A 533 23.38 -8.38 -21.31
C PRO A 533 23.80 -8.37 -22.78
N ALA A 534 23.37 -7.35 -23.53
CA ALA A 534 23.96 -7.13 -24.85
C ALA A 534 25.40 -6.58 -24.68
N PRO A 535 26.34 -6.89 -25.60
CA PRO A 535 27.68 -6.31 -25.55
C PRO A 535 27.66 -4.77 -25.46
N GLY A 536 28.30 -4.20 -24.44
CA GLY A 536 28.35 -2.76 -24.19
C GLY A 536 27.20 -2.20 -23.33
N SER A 537 26.35 -3.08 -22.81
CA SER A 537 25.24 -2.74 -21.89
C SER A 537 25.31 -3.50 -20.56
N GLY A 538 26.46 -4.13 -20.28
CA GLY A 538 26.72 -4.92 -19.08
C GLY A 538 26.96 -4.08 -17.81
N GLY A 539 27.40 -4.76 -16.75
CA GLY A 539 27.66 -4.13 -15.44
C GLY A 539 26.47 -4.09 -14.48
N ALA A 540 25.36 -4.76 -14.82
CA ALA A 540 24.21 -4.92 -13.93
C ALA A 540 24.53 -5.82 -12.73
N ILE A 541 25.09 -7.01 -13.02
CA ILE A 541 25.55 -8.00 -12.06
C ILE A 541 27.03 -8.28 -12.36
N PRO A 542 27.93 -8.19 -11.35
CA PRO A 542 29.35 -8.43 -11.56
C PRO A 542 29.63 -9.81 -12.18
N SER A 543 30.64 -9.90 -13.05
CA SER A 543 31.02 -11.04 -13.89
C SER A 543 30.04 -11.48 -14.98
N ARG A 544 28.82 -10.94 -15.05
CA ARG A 544 27.83 -11.36 -16.07
C ARG A 544 28.07 -10.74 -17.44
N SER A 545 28.82 -9.65 -17.52
CA SER A 545 29.24 -9.05 -18.79
C SER A 545 30.06 -10.02 -19.65
N ASP A 546 30.79 -10.95 -19.02
CA ASP A 546 31.57 -12.01 -19.69
C ASP A 546 30.68 -13.02 -20.45
N HIS A 547 29.38 -13.03 -20.15
CA HIS A 547 28.37 -13.89 -20.77
C HIS A 547 27.38 -13.09 -21.63
N ALA A 548 27.79 -11.90 -22.09
CA ALA A 548 27.00 -11.09 -22.99
C ALA A 548 26.65 -11.84 -24.28
N MET A 549 25.45 -11.61 -24.80
CA MET A 549 24.97 -12.27 -26.03
C MET A 549 24.19 -11.33 -26.93
N SER A 550 24.14 -11.67 -28.22
CA SER A 550 23.34 -10.90 -29.19
C SER A 550 21.84 -11.06 -28.92
N GLU A 551 21.07 -10.10 -29.43
CA GLU A 551 19.61 -10.12 -29.33
C GLU A 551 19.03 -11.39 -29.95
N GLU A 552 19.51 -11.75 -31.13
CA GLU A 552 19.04 -12.92 -31.88
C GLU A 552 19.35 -14.23 -31.16
N ALA A 553 20.53 -14.32 -30.54
CA ALA A 553 20.92 -15.51 -29.77
C ALA A 553 20.06 -15.65 -28.51
N PHE A 554 19.82 -14.55 -27.79
CA PHE A 554 18.97 -14.52 -26.61
C PHE A 554 17.51 -14.85 -26.96
N ASP A 555 16.95 -14.22 -28.01
CA ASP A 555 15.58 -14.46 -28.47
C ASP A 555 15.39 -15.90 -28.95
N LYS A 556 16.41 -16.51 -29.55
CA LYS A 556 16.35 -17.93 -29.91
C LYS A 556 16.29 -18.85 -28.70
N ALA A 557 17.01 -18.53 -27.62
CA ALA A 557 17.04 -19.33 -26.39
C ALA A 557 15.80 -19.11 -25.50
N MET A 558 15.25 -17.91 -25.53
CA MET A 558 14.03 -17.52 -24.82
C MET A 558 13.05 -16.82 -25.79
N PRO A 559 12.33 -17.58 -26.64
CA PRO A 559 11.47 -17.00 -27.68
C PRO A 559 10.27 -16.25 -27.12
N ASN A 560 9.65 -16.81 -26.08
CA ASN A 560 8.45 -16.27 -25.47
C ASN A 560 8.75 -15.59 -24.13
N GLU A 561 7.79 -14.78 -23.71
CA GLU A 561 7.78 -14.14 -22.40
C GLU A 561 7.33 -15.14 -21.33
N PHE A 562 8.16 -15.37 -20.30
CA PHE A 562 7.91 -16.39 -19.27
C PHE A 562 6.56 -16.17 -18.58
N TRP A 563 6.30 -14.94 -18.13
CA TRP A 563 5.06 -14.62 -17.43
C TRP A 563 3.83 -14.83 -18.31
N ARG A 564 3.94 -14.55 -19.62
CA ARG A 564 2.83 -14.79 -20.54
C ARG A 564 2.46 -16.26 -20.59
N GLU A 565 3.45 -17.15 -20.65
CA GLU A 565 3.23 -18.60 -20.58
C GLU A 565 2.62 -19.03 -19.25
N VAL A 566 3.10 -18.48 -18.13
CA VAL A 566 2.53 -18.77 -16.78
C VAL A 566 1.06 -18.39 -16.71
N VAL A 567 0.71 -17.17 -17.15
CA VAL A 567 -0.68 -16.70 -17.11
C VAL A 567 -1.56 -17.55 -18.03
N ASP A 568 -1.10 -17.88 -19.24
CA ASP A 568 -1.87 -18.71 -20.17
C ASP A 568 -2.09 -20.13 -19.60
N LEU A 569 -1.08 -20.73 -18.97
CA LEU A 569 -1.21 -22.03 -18.29
C LEU A 569 -2.15 -21.98 -17.08
N CYS A 570 -2.07 -20.93 -16.26
CA CYS A 570 -2.98 -20.76 -15.13
C CYS A 570 -4.42 -20.53 -15.60
N ALA A 571 -4.63 -19.79 -16.69
CA ALA A 571 -5.95 -19.60 -17.28
C ALA A 571 -6.58 -20.93 -17.74
N GLU A 572 -5.76 -21.86 -18.24
CA GLU A 572 -6.19 -23.20 -18.66
C GLU A 572 -6.43 -24.14 -17.46
N LYS A 573 -5.45 -24.23 -16.55
CA LYS A 573 -5.40 -25.29 -15.52
C LYS A 573 -5.87 -24.85 -14.13
N ALA A 574 -5.87 -23.55 -13.84
CA ALA A 574 -6.15 -22.99 -12.51
C ALA A 574 -6.96 -21.68 -12.62
N SER A 575 -8.02 -21.69 -13.44
CA SER A 575 -8.72 -20.46 -13.87
C SER A 575 -9.40 -19.64 -12.75
N ASP A 576 -9.55 -20.19 -11.55
CA ASP A 576 -10.07 -19.49 -10.36
C ASP A 576 -8.94 -18.86 -9.49
N THR A 577 -7.73 -18.74 -10.04
CA THR A 577 -6.57 -18.17 -9.36
C THR A 577 -6.33 -16.73 -9.78
N LEU A 578 -6.30 -15.81 -8.82
CA LEU A 578 -5.84 -14.44 -9.00
C LEU A 578 -4.31 -14.40 -8.94
N LEU A 579 -3.71 -13.85 -9.98
CA LEU A 579 -2.27 -13.66 -10.12
C LEU A 579 -1.90 -12.22 -9.84
N LEU A 580 -1.15 -12.00 -8.77
CA LEU A 580 -0.70 -10.70 -8.30
C LEU A 580 0.81 -10.60 -8.50
N ALA A 581 1.29 -9.58 -9.21
CA ALA A 581 2.71 -9.32 -9.39
C ALA A 581 3.20 -8.22 -8.45
N GLU A 582 4.22 -8.50 -7.65
CA GLU A 582 5.08 -7.45 -7.12
C GLU A 582 6.05 -7.04 -8.23
N ALA A 583 5.73 -5.96 -8.94
CA ALA A 583 6.59 -5.40 -9.97
C ALA A 583 6.76 -3.90 -9.76
N PHE A 584 7.99 -3.42 -9.97
CA PHE A 584 8.35 -2.02 -9.93
C PHE A 584 8.96 -1.59 -11.27
N TRP A 585 9.62 -0.44 -11.31
CA TRP A 585 10.33 0.11 -12.48
C TRP A 585 9.42 0.57 -13.63
N LEU A 586 8.22 1.07 -13.30
CA LEU A 586 7.25 1.61 -14.27
C LEU A 586 6.74 0.56 -15.28
N MET A 587 6.82 -0.73 -14.93
CA MET A 587 6.37 -1.87 -15.74
C MET A 587 4.94 -2.33 -15.41
N GLU A 588 4.25 -1.66 -14.50
CA GLU A 588 2.96 -2.09 -13.97
C GLU A 588 1.95 -2.27 -15.10
N GLY A 589 1.89 -1.30 -16.02
CA GLY A 589 1.09 -1.39 -17.24
C GLY A 589 1.46 -2.59 -18.10
N TYR A 590 2.75 -2.88 -18.28
CA TYR A 590 3.24 -4.03 -19.05
C TYR A 590 2.81 -5.37 -18.43
N PHE A 591 2.95 -5.53 -17.12
CA PHE A 591 2.56 -6.75 -16.40
C PHE A 591 1.07 -7.07 -16.54
N VAL A 592 0.21 -6.06 -16.43
CA VAL A 592 -1.23 -6.30 -16.46
C VAL A 592 -1.80 -6.31 -17.88
N ARG A 593 -1.32 -5.41 -18.75
CA ARG A 593 -1.83 -5.22 -20.11
C ARG A 593 -1.25 -6.26 -21.07
N THR A 594 0.05 -6.49 -21.04
CA THR A 594 0.74 -7.36 -22.00
C THR A 594 0.88 -8.78 -21.45
N LEU A 595 1.42 -8.91 -20.22
CA LEU A 595 1.67 -10.22 -19.61
C LEU A 595 0.40 -10.88 -19.04
N GLY A 596 -0.65 -10.08 -18.82
CA GLY A 596 -1.96 -10.55 -18.38
C GLY A 596 -2.06 -10.86 -16.90
N MET A 597 -1.17 -10.34 -16.05
CA MET A 597 -1.38 -10.44 -14.60
C MET A 597 -2.71 -9.81 -14.20
N HIS A 598 -3.38 -10.43 -13.22
CA HIS A 598 -4.67 -9.93 -12.75
C HIS A 598 -4.47 -8.63 -11.97
N ARG A 599 -3.43 -8.60 -11.12
CA ARG A 599 -3.09 -7.46 -10.27
C ARG A 599 -1.59 -7.18 -10.27
N VAL A 600 -1.22 -5.92 -10.02
CA VAL A 600 0.17 -5.48 -9.87
C VAL A 600 0.29 -4.42 -8.79
N TYR A 601 1.38 -4.42 -8.02
CA TYR A 601 1.63 -3.40 -6.99
C TYR A 601 1.64 -1.98 -7.55
N ASN A 602 1.13 -1.03 -6.77
CA ASN A 602 1.17 0.40 -7.05
C ASN A 602 1.86 1.13 -5.91
N SER A 603 3.19 1.13 -5.90
CA SER A 603 3.97 1.82 -4.87
C SER A 603 3.85 3.35 -4.96
N ALA A 604 3.42 3.88 -6.12
CA ALA A 604 3.14 5.32 -6.26
C ALA A 604 2.00 5.77 -5.34
N PHE A 605 1.00 4.92 -5.06
CA PHE A 605 -0.07 5.22 -4.09
C PHE A 605 0.51 5.59 -2.72
N MET A 606 1.34 4.71 -2.16
CA MET A 606 1.91 4.92 -0.83
C MET A 606 2.90 6.09 -0.82
N ASN A 607 3.91 6.04 -1.69
CA ASN A 607 5.03 6.97 -1.68
C ASN A 607 4.59 8.41 -1.98
N MET A 608 3.71 8.61 -2.96
CA MET A 608 3.28 9.97 -3.34
C MET A 608 2.29 10.56 -2.33
N LEU A 609 1.37 9.76 -1.77
CA LEU A 609 0.41 10.28 -0.78
C LEU A 609 1.05 10.56 0.57
N LYS A 610 2.05 9.75 0.98
CA LYS A 610 2.84 9.99 2.20
C LYS A 610 3.57 11.32 2.13
N ASP A 611 4.31 11.54 1.04
CA ASP A 611 5.13 12.73 0.80
C ASP A 611 4.33 13.94 0.29
N GLU A 612 2.99 13.85 0.20
CA GLU A 612 2.10 14.89 -0.35
C GLU A 612 2.48 15.35 -1.76
N LYS A 613 3.07 14.45 -2.56
CA LYS A 613 3.30 14.63 -4.00
C LYS A 613 2.01 14.45 -4.79
N ASN A 614 0.96 15.16 -4.38
CA ASN A 614 -0.42 14.97 -4.83
C ASN A 614 -0.58 15.20 -6.33
N SER A 615 0.08 16.23 -6.87
CA SER A 615 0.10 16.52 -8.31
C SER A 615 0.66 15.36 -9.14
N LEU A 616 1.71 14.68 -8.66
CA LEU A 616 2.30 13.52 -9.34
C LEU A 616 1.37 12.30 -9.31
N TYR A 617 0.67 12.09 -8.19
CA TYR A 617 -0.28 10.98 -8.08
C TYR A 617 -1.55 11.22 -8.90
N ARG A 618 -2.07 12.45 -8.92
CA ARG A 618 -3.16 12.86 -9.82
C ARG A 618 -2.77 12.67 -11.28
N LEU A 619 -1.56 13.08 -11.65
CA LEU A 619 -1.04 12.90 -13.01
C LEU A 619 -0.91 11.40 -13.36
N THR A 620 -0.49 10.57 -12.42
CA THR A 620 -0.46 9.11 -12.56
C THR A 620 -1.84 8.53 -12.91
N ILE A 621 -2.89 8.96 -12.22
CA ILE A 621 -4.27 8.54 -12.52
C ILE A 621 -4.69 9.04 -13.90
N LYS A 622 -4.47 10.33 -14.21
CA LYS A 622 -4.79 10.97 -15.51
C LYS A 622 -4.12 10.24 -16.68
N ASN A 623 -2.81 10.05 -16.62
CA ASN A 623 -2.04 9.37 -17.66
C ASN A 623 -2.54 7.94 -17.87
N THR A 624 -2.86 7.23 -16.78
CA THR A 624 -3.36 5.85 -16.87
C THR A 624 -4.74 5.80 -17.50
N GLN A 625 -5.67 6.68 -17.12
CA GLN A 625 -7.01 6.70 -17.73
C GLN A 625 -7.02 7.17 -19.19
N GLU A 626 -6.10 8.06 -19.57
CA GLU A 626 -5.93 8.50 -20.97
C GLU A 626 -5.26 7.45 -21.85
N PHE A 627 -4.37 6.64 -21.29
CA PHE A 627 -3.73 5.54 -21.99
C PHE A 627 -4.62 4.29 -22.08
N ASP A 628 -4.99 3.71 -20.93
CA ASP A 628 -5.88 2.55 -20.82
C ASP A 628 -6.46 2.41 -19.41
N ARG A 629 -7.75 2.72 -19.27
CA ARG A 629 -8.43 2.73 -17.97
C ARG A 629 -8.43 1.35 -17.29
N ASP A 630 -8.40 0.26 -18.06
CA ASP A 630 -8.41 -1.10 -17.51
C ASP A 630 -7.17 -1.44 -16.67
N ILE A 631 -6.11 -0.62 -16.75
CA ILE A 631 -4.93 -0.73 -15.87
C ILE A 631 -5.28 -0.30 -14.44
N LEU A 632 -6.09 0.75 -14.24
CA LEU A 632 -6.40 1.29 -12.91
C LEU A 632 -7.05 0.24 -11.99
N LYS A 633 -7.98 -0.58 -12.51
CA LYS A 633 -8.62 -1.64 -11.72
C LYS A 633 -7.70 -2.83 -11.39
N ARG A 634 -6.46 -2.80 -11.87
CA ARG A 634 -5.48 -3.87 -11.66
C ARG A 634 -4.39 -3.48 -10.68
N PHE A 635 -4.37 -2.23 -10.22
CA PHE A 635 -3.46 -1.82 -9.17
C PHE A 635 -3.83 -2.43 -7.82
N VAL A 636 -2.81 -2.89 -7.10
CA VAL A 636 -2.87 -3.20 -5.68
C VAL A 636 -2.42 -1.95 -4.96
N ASN A 637 -3.37 -1.25 -4.36
CA ASN A 637 -3.08 -0.07 -3.54
C ASN A 637 -2.83 -0.55 -2.10
N PHE A 638 -1.86 0.07 -1.43
CA PHE A 638 -1.54 -0.22 -0.03
C PHE A 638 -0.94 1.01 0.64
N MET A 639 -1.12 1.13 1.95
CA MET A 639 -0.47 2.16 2.78
C MET A 639 0.87 1.69 3.36
N SER A 640 1.10 0.38 3.35
CA SER A 640 2.33 -0.26 3.80
C SER A 640 2.34 -1.67 3.24
N ASN A 641 3.52 -2.25 3.08
CA ASN A 641 3.72 -3.66 2.77
C ASN A 641 4.79 -4.22 3.74
N PRO A 642 5.11 -5.52 3.71
CA PRO A 642 6.07 -6.12 4.64
C PRO A 642 7.49 -5.52 4.61
N ASP A 643 7.90 -4.92 3.49
CA ASP A 643 9.24 -4.37 3.29
C ASP A 643 9.33 -2.87 3.66
N GLU A 644 8.19 -2.21 3.81
CA GLU A 644 8.06 -0.78 4.08
C GLU A 644 7.80 -0.50 5.57
N GLU A 645 7.91 0.77 5.98
CA GLU A 645 7.54 1.18 7.34
C GLU A 645 6.04 0.98 7.59
N THR A 646 5.66 0.80 8.87
CA THR A 646 4.25 0.58 9.25
C THR A 646 3.37 1.77 8.84
N ALA A 647 2.09 1.52 8.52
CA ALA A 647 1.18 2.57 8.07
C ALA A 647 1.07 3.73 9.09
N VAL A 648 1.10 3.42 10.39
CA VAL A 648 1.09 4.43 11.46
C VAL A 648 2.39 5.23 11.54
N ALA A 649 3.56 4.63 11.29
CA ALA A 649 4.82 5.35 11.22
C ALA A 649 4.86 6.30 10.00
N GLN A 650 4.21 5.91 8.90
CA GLN A 650 4.20 6.68 7.65
C GLN A 650 3.16 7.80 7.62
N PHE A 651 1.95 7.56 8.15
CA PHE A 651 0.80 8.48 8.02
C PHE A 651 0.27 9.01 9.36
N GLY A 652 0.81 8.55 10.48
CA GLY A 652 0.26 8.82 11.82
C GLY A 652 -1.06 8.07 12.06
N LYS A 653 -1.87 8.58 13.00
CA LYS A 653 -3.18 8.03 13.39
C LYS A 653 -4.35 9.00 13.16
N GLY A 654 -4.06 10.19 12.63
CA GLY A 654 -5.02 11.28 12.47
C GLY A 654 -5.75 11.26 11.12
N ASP A 655 -6.26 12.43 10.71
CA ASP A 655 -7.09 12.56 9.50
C ASP A 655 -6.35 12.22 8.20
N LYS A 656 -5.03 12.45 8.13
CA LYS A 656 -4.21 12.03 6.97
C LYS A 656 -4.25 10.52 6.75
N TYR A 657 -4.11 9.74 7.83
CA TYR A 657 -4.21 8.28 7.77
C TYR A 657 -5.58 7.85 7.23
N PHE A 658 -6.67 8.37 7.79
CA PHE A 658 -8.02 7.97 7.39
C PHE A 658 -8.43 8.48 6.02
N GLY A 659 -7.90 9.63 5.60
CA GLY A 659 -8.04 10.14 4.24
C GLY A 659 -7.41 9.24 3.19
N VAL A 660 -6.18 8.79 3.43
CA VAL A 660 -5.49 7.83 2.55
C VAL A 660 -6.15 6.44 2.63
N ALA A 661 -6.59 5.98 3.81
CA ALA A 661 -7.35 4.73 3.96
C ALA A 661 -8.70 4.78 3.23
N THR A 662 -9.33 5.95 3.17
CA THR A 662 -10.55 6.17 2.36
C THR A 662 -10.22 5.97 0.89
N MET A 663 -9.16 6.64 0.38
CA MET A 663 -8.71 6.41 -1.01
C MET A 663 -8.35 4.95 -1.29
N LEU A 664 -7.73 4.26 -0.33
CA LEU A 664 -7.40 2.84 -0.44
C LEU A 664 -8.68 2.02 -0.68
N ALA A 665 -9.75 2.29 0.08
CA ALA A 665 -11.03 1.60 -0.04
C ALA A 665 -11.82 1.98 -1.31
N THR A 666 -11.73 3.24 -1.76
CA THR A 666 -12.63 3.79 -2.80
C THR A 666 -12.02 3.94 -4.19
N MET A 667 -10.71 3.77 -4.35
CA MET A 667 -10.07 3.73 -5.67
C MET A 667 -10.33 2.39 -6.39
N PRO A 668 -10.37 2.37 -7.73
CA PRO A 668 -10.32 1.12 -8.50
C PRO A 668 -9.07 0.30 -8.14
N GLY A 669 -9.18 -1.03 -8.22
CA GLY A 669 -8.05 -1.92 -7.91
C GLY A 669 -8.32 -2.92 -6.80
N LEU A 670 -7.29 -3.30 -6.07
CA LEU A 670 -7.34 -4.20 -4.92
C LEU A 670 -6.73 -3.45 -3.72
N PRO A 671 -7.49 -3.19 -2.64
CA PRO A 671 -6.93 -2.66 -1.40
C PRO A 671 -6.24 -3.77 -0.60
N MET A 672 -4.96 -3.57 -0.30
CA MET A 672 -4.21 -4.44 0.59
C MET A 672 -3.94 -3.73 1.93
N ILE A 673 -4.36 -4.39 3.02
CA ILE A 673 -4.17 -3.96 4.41
C ILE A 673 -2.93 -4.66 4.96
N ALA A 674 -1.99 -3.91 5.54
CA ALA A 674 -0.76 -4.47 6.09
C ALA A 674 -0.97 -5.15 7.45
N HIS A 675 -0.01 -5.99 7.85
CA HIS A 675 -0.01 -6.59 9.19
C HIS A 675 0.03 -5.49 10.26
N GLY A 676 -0.90 -5.53 11.22
CA GLY A 676 -0.94 -4.58 12.34
C GLY A 676 -1.49 -3.19 11.99
N GLN A 677 -1.90 -2.94 10.74
CA GLN A 677 -2.37 -1.63 10.29
C GLN A 677 -3.66 -1.19 11.00
N ILE A 678 -4.59 -2.12 11.23
CA ILE A 678 -5.88 -1.84 11.89
C ILE A 678 -5.66 -1.65 13.40
N GLU A 679 -4.80 -2.48 13.99
CA GLU A 679 -4.47 -2.48 15.40
C GLU A 679 -3.55 -1.31 15.80
N GLY A 680 -2.90 -0.68 14.82
CA GLY A 680 -2.02 0.47 15.02
C GLY A 680 -0.62 0.09 15.52
N PHE A 681 -0.15 -1.12 15.22
CA PHE A 681 1.18 -1.60 15.58
C PHE A 681 2.27 -0.85 14.83
N THR A 682 3.36 -0.55 15.55
CA THR A 682 4.48 0.25 15.06
C THR A 682 5.71 -0.59 14.76
N GLU A 683 5.82 -1.80 15.32
CA GLU A 683 6.92 -2.73 15.02
C GLU A 683 6.88 -3.20 13.56
N LYS A 684 7.99 -3.04 12.84
CA LYS A 684 8.19 -3.56 11.49
C LYS A 684 8.78 -4.96 11.55
N TYR A 685 8.10 -5.92 10.93
CA TYR A 685 8.52 -7.32 10.95
C TYR A 685 9.29 -7.69 9.68
N GLY A 686 10.60 -7.94 9.84
CA GLY A 686 11.41 -8.57 8.80
C GLY A 686 11.06 -10.04 8.59
N MET A 687 11.62 -10.64 7.54
CA MET A 687 11.29 -12.02 7.12
C MET A 687 11.83 -13.10 8.09
N GLU A 688 12.73 -12.75 9.01
CA GLU A 688 13.29 -13.62 10.06
C GLU A 688 12.49 -13.68 11.36
N TYR A 689 11.47 -12.84 11.54
CA TYR A 689 10.78 -12.74 12.83
C TYR A 689 9.91 -13.97 13.08
N LYS A 690 10.01 -14.53 14.30
CA LYS A 690 9.13 -15.62 14.79
C LYS A 690 8.04 -15.14 15.75
N ARG A 691 8.19 -13.95 16.31
CA ARG A 691 7.31 -13.34 17.30
C ARG A 691 7.45 -11.82 17.24
N SER A 692 6.50 -11.11 17.84
CA SER A 692 6.70 -9.69 18.13
C SER A 692 7.68 -9.53 19.29
N TYR A 693 8.62 -8.58 19.18
CA TYR A 693 9.52 -8.25 20.28
C TYR A 693 8.94 -7.12 21.14
N TRP A 694 8.08 -6.29 20.55
CA TRP A 694 7.41 -5.23 21.27
C TRP A 694 6.10 -5.74 21.87
N ASP A 695 5.83 -5.27 23.09
CA ASP A 695 4.57 -5.54 23.79
C ASP A 695 3.55 -4.46 23.44
N GLU A 696 3.09 -4.46 22.20
CA GLU A 696 2.10 -3.51 21.71
C GLU A 696 0.66 -3.99 21.99
N THR A 697 -0.15 -3.11 22.56
CA THR A 697 -1.59 -3.33 22.72
C THR A 697 -2.37 -2.66 21.58
N PRO A 698 -3.40 -3.30 21.01
CA PRO A 698 -4.21 -2.69 19.96
C PRO A 698 -4.83 -1.35 20.37
N ASP A 699 -4.73 -0.35 19.49
CA ASP A 699 -5.29 0.97 19.68
C ASP A 699 -6.81 0.95 19.45
N ARG A 700 -7.59 0.99 20.54
CA ARG A 700 -9.06 0.87 20.49
C ARG A 700 -9.72 2.05 19.77
N ASP A 701 -9.18 3.25 19.88
CA ASP A 701 -9.73 4.44 19.21
C ASP A 701 -9.49 4.37 17.70
N LEU A 702 -8.30 3.92 17.29
CA LEU A 702 -7.99 3.69 15.88
C LEU A 702 -8.90 2.62 15.27
N ILE A 703 -9.12 1.50 15.97
CA ILE A 703 -10.03 0.43 15.53
C ILE A 703 -11.47 0.94 15.42
N ALA A 704 -11.99 1.60 16.46
CA ALA A 704 -13.35 2.14 16.46
C ALA A 704 -13.58 3.15 15.32
N ARG A 705 -12.54 3.92 14.97
CA ARG A 705 -12.60 4.83 13.83
C ARG A 705 -12.59 4.11 12.48
N HIS A 706 -11.85 3.01 12.33
CA HIS A 706 -11.97 2.15 11.14
C HIS A 706 -13.37 1.54 10.98
N GLU A 707 -13.96 1.09 12.09
CA GLU A 707 -15.32 0.53 12.12
C GLU A 707 -16.36 1.54 11.63
N ARG A 708 -16.20 2.81 12.01
CA ARG A 708 -17.09 3.90 11.58
C ARG A 708 -16.83 4.37 10.15
N GLU A 709 -15.56 4.55 9.76
CA GLU A 709 -15.22 5.31 8.54
C GLU A 709 -14.77 4.43 7.36
N ILE A 710 -14.12 3.28 7.60
CA ILE A 710 -13.44 2.49 6.56
C ILE A 710 -14.12 1.16 6.25
N PHE A 711 -14.46 0.37 7.27
CA PHE A 711 -15.06 -0.96 7.07
C PHE A 711 -16.39 -0.93 6.29
N PRO A 712 -17.28 0.06 6.46
CA PRO A 712 -18.45 0.19 5.60
C PRO A 712 -18.09 0.28 4.11
N LEU A 713 -17.03 1.02 3.77
CA LEU A 713 -16.54 1.17 2.39
C LEU A 713 -15.96 -0.15 1.85
N LEU A 714 -15.23 -0.89 2.67
CA LEU A 714 -14.69 -2.22 2.32
C LEU A 714 -15.80 -3.24 2.07
N ARG A 715 -16.87 -3.25 2.88
CA ARG A 715 -18.04 -4.12 2.63
C ARG A 715 -18.73 -3.80 1.31
N MET A 716 -18.62 -2.56 0.84
CA MET A 716 -19.14 -2.09 -0.44
C MET A 716 -18.08 -2.10 -1.57
N ARG A 717 -16.97 -2.85 -1.41
CA ARG A 717 -15.81 -2.85 -2.31
C ARG A 717 -16.18 -2.87 -3.79
N ARG A 718 -17.17 -3.68 -4.18
CA ARG A 718 -17.62 -3.86 -5.56
C ARG A 718 -18.10 -2.56 -6.24
N LEU A 719 -18.61 -1.59 -5.48
CA LEU A 719 -19.03 -0.29 -6.02
C LEU A 719 -17.85 0.56 -6.52
N PHE A 720 -16.65 0.31 -5.99
CA PHE A 720 -15.46 1.13 -6.21
C PHE A 720 -14.41 0.46 -7.10
N SER A 721 -14.54 -0.83 -7.39
CA SER A 721 -13.42 -1.65 -7.89
C SER A 721 -13.18 -1.54 -9.39
N GLU A 722 -14.24 -1.30 -10.15
CA GLU A 722 -14.21 -1.23 -11.61
C GLU A 722 -13.95 0.18 -12.12
N VAL A 723 -13.64 0.29 -13.42
CA VAL A 723 -13.28 1.57 -14.08
C VAL A 723 -14.35 2.08 -15.05
N GLU A 724 -15.39 1.30 -15.31
CA GLU A 724 -16.43 1.64 -16.28
C GLU A 724 -17.06 3.01 -15.97
N ASN A 725 -17.44 3.22 -14.70
CA ASN A 725 -18.04 4.44 -14.19
C ASN A 725 -17.07 5.30 -13.36
N PHE A 726 -15.76 5.02 -13.41
CA PHE A 726 -14.76 5.77 -12.62
C PHE A 726 -14.34 7.07 -13.30
N TYR A 727 -14.76 8.24 -12.81
CA TYR A 727 -14.37 9.51 -13.42
C TYR A 727 -13.65 10.41 -12.41
N LEU A 728 -12.41 10.77 -12.73
CA LEU A 728 -11.63 11.77 -12.00
C LEU A 728 -12.04 13.18 -12.44
N PHE A 729 -12.14 14.11 -11.49
CA PHE A 729 -12.43 15.52 -11.72
C PHE A 729 -11.28 16.42 -11.28
N ASP A 730 -11.16 17.56 -11.95
CA ASP A 730 -10.32 18.65 -11.50
C ASP A 730 -11.10 19.55 -10.54
N TYR A 731 -10.55 19.77 -9.35
CA TYR A 731 -11.15 20.59 -8.31
C TYR A 731 -10.74 22.05 -8.53
N MET A 732 -11.63 22.81 -9.16
CA MET A 732 -11.39 24.20 -9.57
C MET A 732 -11.62 25.15 -8.40
N GLN A 733 -10.63 25.98 -8.08
CA GLN A 733 -10.80 27.10 -7.16
C GLN A 733 -11.50 28.28 -7.87
N ASP A 734 -11.98 29.26 -7.10
CA ASP A 734 -12.71 30.42 -7.65
C ASP A 734 -11.82 31.32 -8.52
N ASP A 735 -10.49 31.22 -8.43
CA ASP A 735 -9.50 31.91 -9.28
C ASP A 735 -9.20 31.20 -10.61
N GLY A 736 -9.81 30.03 -10.84
CA GLY A 736 -9.62 29.21 -12.03
C GLY A 736 -8.43 28.25 -11.99
N THR A 737 -7.68 28.20 -10.88
CA THR A 737 -6.59 27.24 -10.69
C THR A 737 -7.11 25.87 -10.25
N ILE A 738 -6.31 24.82 -10.51
CA ILE A 738 -6.60 23.46 -10.05
C ILE A 738 -5.92 23.25 -8.71
N ASP A 739 -6.70 22.87 -7.70
CA ASP A 739 -6.12 22.40 -6.45
C ASP A 739 -5.68 20.94 -6.61
N GLU A 740 -4.40 20.73 -6.86
CA GLU A 740 -3.82 19.40 -7.03
C GLU A 740 -3.75 18.60 -5.71
N ASN A 741 -4.06 19.20 -4.56
CA ASN A 741 -4.14 18.47 -3.28
C ASN A 741 -5.46 17.73 -3.09
N VAL A 742 -6.50 18.11 -3.84
CA VAL A 742 -7.82 17.51 -3.71
C VAL A 742 -8.02 16.40 -4.73
N PHE A 743 -8.29 15.19 -4.25
CA PHE A 743 -8.76 14.08 -5.06
C PHE A 743 -10.28 14.09 -5.07
N ALA A 744 -10.88 14.27 -6.25
CA ALA A 744 -12.32 14.27 -6.45
C ALA A 744 -12.67 13.31 -7.58
N TYR A 745 -13.43 12.26 -7.30
CA TYR A 745 -13.80 11.27 -8.30
C TYR A 745 -15.13 10.60 -7.97
N CYS A 746 -15.78 10.06 -9.00
CA CYS A 746 -16.96 9.23 -8.82
C CYS A 746 -16.72 7.82 -9.35
N ASN A 747 -17.51 6.86 -8.87
CA ASN A 747 -17.56 5.51 -9.39
C ASN A 747 -18.99 4.94 -9.25
N GLY A 748 -19.19 3.67 -9.58
CA GLY A 748 -20.42 2.97 -9.27
C GLY A 748 -20.64 1.72 -10.11
N GLN A 749 -21.71 1.02 -9.76
CA GLN A 749 -22.14 -0.21 -10.43
C GLN A 749 -23.64 -0.15 -10.71
N GLY A 750 -24.06 -0.46 -11.93
CA GLY A 750 -25.46 -0.40 -12.35
C GLY A 750 -26.03 1.01 -12.23
N GLU A 751 -27.05 1.20 -11.40
CA GLU A 751 -27.66 2.51 -11.09
C GLU A 751 -27.02 3.22 -9.89
N ARG A 752 -26.34 2.50 -8.99
CA ARG A 752 -25.73 3.11 -7.80
C ARG A 752 -24.50 3.93 -8.20
N ARG A 753 -24.35 5.11 -7.62
CA ARG A 753 -23.24 6.05 -7.88
C ARG A 753 -22.66 6.54 -6.57
N VAL A 754 -21.35 6.73 -6.56
CA VAL A 754 -20.61 7.25 -5.41
C VAL A 754 -19.80 8.47 -5.83
N LEU A 755 -19.62 9.43 -4.93
CA LEU A 755 -18.80 10.61 -5.13
C LEU A 755 -17.85 10.78 -3.95
N VAL A 756 -16.56 10.86 -4.22
CA VAL A 756 -15.49 10.84 -3.22
C VAL A 756 -14.69 12.13 -3.33
N PHE A 757 -14.41 12.73 -2.18
CA PHE A 757 -13.50 13.85 -2.01
C PHE A 757 -12.46 13.53 -0.93
N TYR A 758 -11.22 13.91 -1.17
CA TYR A 758 -10.18 13.93 -0.15
C TYR A 758 -9.18 15.06 -0.40
N ASN A 759 -8.96 15.90 0.59
CA ASN A 759 -7.90 16.92 0.58
C ASN A 759 -6.64 16.35 1.25
N ASN A 760 -5.62 15.93 0.50
CA ASN A 760 -4.37 15.41 1.08
C ASN A 760 -3.36 16.52 1.42
N HIS A 761 -3.82 17.57 2.08
CA HIS A 761 -3.02 18.70 2.55
C HIS A 761 -3.65 19.31 3.80
N TRP A 762 -2.85 19.98 4.62
CA TRP A 762 -3.29 20.52 5.92
C TRP A 762 -4.13 21.80 5.79
N GLU A 763 -4.02 22.54 4.67
CA GLU A 763 -4.79 23.76 4.45
C GLU A 763 -6.23 23.47 4.03
N ARG A 764 -7.17 24.30 4.51
CA ARG A 764 -8.55 24.32 4.03
C ARG A 764 -8.61 24.82 2.59
N THR A 765 -9.46 24.21 1.79
CA THR A 765 -9.71 24.61 0.39
C THR A 765 -11.20 24.67 0.08
N LEU A 766 -11.55 25.48 -0.92
CA LEU A 766 -12.90 25.64 -1.44
C LEU A 766 -12.84 25.65 -2.96
N GLY A 767 -13.54 24.72 -3.57
CA GLY A 767 -13.56 24.56 -5.00
C GLY A 767 -14.75 23.78 -5.50
N ARG A 768 -14.73 23.51 -6.79
CA ARG A 768 -15.87 23.01 -7.54
C ARG A 768 -15.44 22.01 -8.59
N ILE A 769 -16.26 20.97 -8.76
CA ILE A 769 -16.11 19.99 -9.84
C ILE A 769 -17.29 20.09 -10.80
N HIS A 770 -17.04 19.94 -12.11
CA HIS A 770 -18.11 19.97 -13.12
C HIS A 770 -17.84 19.00 -14.26
N THR A 771 -16.68 19.08 -14.91
CA THR A 771 -16.31 18.21 -16.04
C THR A 771 -15.18 17.29 -15.63
N SER A 772 -15.25 16.02 -16.00
CA SER A 772 -14.19 15.04 -15.72
C SER A 772 -12.92 15.38 -16.49
N CYS A 773 -11.79 14.92 -15.98
CA CYS A 773 -10.56 14.81 -16.76
C CYS A 773 -10.78 13.86 -17.95
N ALA A 774 -9.92 13.95 -18.98
CA ALA A 774 -10.02 13.11 -20.17
C ALA A 774 -9.75 11.65 -19.85
N PHE A 775 -10.46 10.74 -20.51
CA PHE A 775 -10.27 9.30 -20.36
C PHE A 775 -10.46 8.57 -21.70
N ALA A 776 -9.76 7.45 -21.88
CA ALA A 776 -9.87 6.63 -23.07
C ALA A 776 -11.17 5.84 -23.10
N ARG A 777 -11.92 5.94 -24.19
CA ARG A 777 -13.02 5.05 -24.55
C ARG A 777 -12.67 4.27 -25.80
N LYS A 778 -12.76 2.94 -25.72
CA LYS A 778 -12.58 2.04 -26.85
C LYS A 778 -13.84 2.06 -27.71
N THR A 779 -13.68 2.30 -29.01
CA THR A 779 -14.75 2.18 -30.01
C THR A 779 -14.95 0.71 -30.40
N ALA A 780 -16.05 0.37 -31.09
CA ALA A 780 -16.31 -1.01 -31.55
C ALA A 780 -15.17 -1.57 -32.42
N ASP A 781 -14.47 -0.70 -33.16
CA ASP A 781 -13.33 -1.05 -34.01
C ASP A 781 -11.99 -1.13 -33.24
N GLY A 782 -12.00 -1.05 -31.91
CA GLY A 782 -10.80 -1.11 -31.05
C GLY A 782 -9.97 0.18 -31.01
N LYS A 783 -10.32 1.22 -31.80
CA LYS A 783 -9.64 2.53 -31.75
C LYS A 783 -9.96 3.28 -30.46
N LYS A 784 -8.94 3.89 -29.85
CA LYS A 784 -9.04 4.70 -28.63
C LYS A 784 -9.42 6.15 -28.98
N GLN A 785 -10.42 6.70 -28.28
CA GLN A 785 -10.79 8.11 -28.34
C GLN A 785 -10.86 8.68 -26.93
N LEU A 786 -10.24 9.86 -26.72
CA LEU A 786 -10.36 10.58 -25.46
C LEU A 786 -11.74 11.24 -25.36
N LYS A 787 -12.40 11.07 -24.22
CA LYS A 787 -13.68 11.70 -23.90
C LYS A 787 -13.64 12.31 -22.51
N THR A 788 -14.55 13.25 -22.28
CA THR A 788 -14.88 13.79 -20.96
C THR A 788 -16.37 13.59 -20.72
N THR A 789 -16.80 13.68 -19.45
CA THR A 789 -18.20 13.65 -19.07
C THR A 789 -18.50 14.75 -18.04
N SER A 790 -19.73 15.28 -18.04
CA SER A 790 -20.18 16.15 -16.96
C SER A 790 -20.45 15.35 -15.69
N LEU A 791 -20.42 16.01 -14.54
CA LEU A 791 -20.72 15.44 -13.23
C LEU A 791 -22.15 14.91 -13.19
N ALA A 792 -23.12 15.66 -13.73
CA ALA A 792 -24.51 15.22 -13.80
C ALA A 792 -24.65 13.91 -14.58
N ASN A 793 -23.99 13.78 -15.73
CA ASN A 793 -24.01 12.52 -16.49
C ASN A 793 -23.31 11.37 -15.74
N ALA A 794 -22.18 11.66 -15.09
CA ALA A 794 -21.42 10.67 -14.35
C ALA A 794 -22.22 10.09 -13.17
N LEU A 795 -22.96 10.95 -12.46
CA LEU A 795 -23.83 10.61 -11.33
C LEU A 795 -25.25 10.21 -11.75
N LYS A 796 -25.57 10.20 -13.05
CA LYS A 796 -26.93 9.96 -13.58
C LYS A 796 -27.98 10.89 -12.97
N ILE A 797 -27.68 12.17 -12.88
CA ILE A 797 -28.60 13.20 -12.37
C ILE A 797 -29.60 13.59 -13.45
N ASP A 798 -30.89 13.50 -13.12
CA ASP A 798 -31.97 13.96 -14.00
C ASP A 798 -32.23 15.46 -13.76
N SER A 799 -31.72 16.30 -14.67
CA SER A 799 -31.78 17.75 -14.53
C SER A 799 -33.15 18.31 -14.92
N SER A 800 -33.90 18.81 -13.94
CA SER A 800 -35.20 19.46 -14.14
C SER A 800 -35.50 20.45 -13.01
N PRO A 801 -36.27 21.54 -13.25
CA PRO A 801 -36.55 22.54 -12.21
C PRO A 801 -37.21 22.00 -10.95
N LYS A 802 -37.91 20.87 -11.05
CA LYS A 802 -38.58 20.19 -9.93
C LYS A 802 -37.81 18.96 -9.42
N ASN A 803 -36.63 18.68 -9.95
CA ASN A 803 -35.82 17.55 -9.53
C ASN A 803 -34.76 17.99 -8.52
N TYR A 804 -34.61 17.20 -7.47
CA TYR A 804 -33.58 17.34 -6.46
C TYR A 804 -32.72 16.09 -6.41
N VAL A 805 -31.51 16.25 -5.90
CA VAL A 805 -30.57 15.16 -5.65
C VAL A 805 -30.31 15.10 -4.16
N ILE A 806 -30.57 13.94 -3.57
CA ILE A 806 -30.31 13.66 -2.16
C ILE A 806 -29.06 12.78 -2.09
N MET A 807 -28.14 13.11 -1.19
CA MET A 807 -26.87 12.39 -1.01
C MET A 807 -26.60 12.12 0.47
N HIS A 808 -26.25 10.89 0.80
CA HIS A 808 -25.80 10.50 2.15
C HIS A 808 -24.28 10.52 2.24
N GLU A 809 -23.71 11.28 3.18
CA GLU A 809 -22.27 11.34 3.44
C GLU A 809 -21.87 10.45 4.62
N ILE A 810 -21.01 9.47 4.37
CA ILE A 810 -20.78 8.35 5.30
C ILE A 810 -20.08 8.75 6.60
N ARG A 811 -19.15 9.73 6.55
CA ARG A 811 -18.33 10.09 7.71
C ARG A 811 -19.14 10.83 8.76
N SER A 812 -19.99 11.75 8.33
CA SER A 812 -20.88 12.54 9.19
C SER A 812 -22.22 11.84 9.46
N GLY A 813 -22.62 10.89 8.62
CA GLY A 813 -23.94 10.25 8.67
C GLY A 813 -25.08 11.20 8.27
N LEU A 814 -24.76 12.33 7.62
CA LEU A 814 -25.72 13.35 7.26
C LEU A 814 -26.18 13.21 5.80
N TRP A 815 -27.46 13.47 5.59
CA TRP A 815 -28.10 13.61 4.30
C TRP A 815 -28.04 15.07 3.83
N TYR A 816 -27.86 15.27 2.53
CA TYR A 816 -27.81 16.58 1.91
C TYR A 816 -28.73 16.61 0.70
N ILE A 817 -29.41 17.73 0.49
CA ILE A 817 -30.31 17.96 -0.64
C ILE A 817 -29.79 19.09 -1.52
N PHE A 818 -29.78 18.87 -2.84
CA PHE A 818 -29.31 19.80 -3.85
C PHE A 818 -30.30 19.92 -5.00
N ARG A 819 -30.37 21.07 -5.66
CA ARG A 819 -31.12 21.20 -6.92
C ARG A 819 -30.37 20.49 -8.04
N SER A 820 -31.07 19.65 -8.80
CA SER A 820 -30.47 18.90 -9.91
C SER A 820 -29.87 19.82 -10.98
N GLU A 821 -30.57 20.92 -11.31
CA GLU A 821 -30.13 21.91 -12.31
C GLU A 821 -28.86 22.66 -11.89
N ASP A 822 -28.67 22.93 -10.60
CA ASP A 822 -27.46 23.60 -10.11
C ASP A 822 -26.25 22.68 -10.31
N ILE A 823 -26.37 21.39 -10.00
CA ILE A 823 -25.30 20.42 -10.24
C ILE A 823 -25.03 20.27 -11.74
N ALA A 824 -26.08 20.23 -12.57
CA ALA A 824 -25.93 20.05 -14.01
C ALA A 824 -25.33 21.26 -14.74
N SER A 825 -25.67 22.48 -14.31
CA SER A 825 -25.24 23.71 -14.98
C SER A 825 -23.99 24.34 -14.37
N ARG A 826 -23.84 24.26 -13.04
CA ARG A 826 -22.78 24.92 -12.28
C ARG A 826 -21.82 23.96 -11.61
N GLY A 827 -22.11 22.66 -11.60
CA GLY A 827 -21.29 21.65 -10.93
C GLY A 827 -21.53 21.61 -9.43
N PHE A 828 -20.64 20.93 -8.71
CA PHE A 828 -20.75 20.74 -7.26
C PHE A 828 -19.64 21.51 -6.54
N LYS A 829 -20.02 22.52 -5.73
CA LYS A 829 -19.11 23.33 -4.91
C LYS A 829 -19.10 22.80 -3.49
N LEU A 830 -17.90 22.58 -2.93
CA LEU A 830 -17.72 21.98 -1.62
C LEU A 830 -16.49 22.59 -0.93
N ALA A 831 -16.55 22.88 0.37
CA ALA A 831 -15.37 23.21 1.17
C ALA A 831 -14.81 21.93 1.81
N LEU A 832 -13.48 21.82 1.88
CA LEU A 832 -12.77 20.74 2.57
C LEU A 832 -11.76 21.32 3.54
N GLU A 833 -11.84 20.91 4.80
CA GLU A 833 -10.79 21.17 5.80
C GLU A 833 -9.52 20.37 5.50
N GLY A 834 -8.43 20.67 6.19
CA GLY A 834 -7.17 19.94 6.05
C GLY A 834 -7.33 18.44 6.33
N TYR A 835 -6.82 17.59 5.45
CA TYR A 835 -6.96 16.13 5.52
C TYR A 835 -8.41 15.60 5.55
N GLN A 836 -9.40 16.44 5.24
CA GLN A 836 -10.79 16.04 5.24
C GLN A 836 -11.12 15.18 4.02
N ASN A 837 -11.77 14.05 4.26
CA ASN A 837 -12.47 13.27 3.25
C ASN A 837 -14.00 13.38 3.40
N LYS A 838 -14.71 13.21 2.28
CA LYS A 838 -16.17 13.04 2.21
C LYS A 838 -16.53 11.98 1.18
N VAL A 839 -17.41 11.06 1.54
CA VAL A 839 -17.85 9.98 0.64
C VAL A 839 -19.37 9.94 0.58
N PHE A 840 -19.93 10.19 -0.60
CA PHE A 840 -21.36 10.08 -0.87
C PHE A 840 -21.65 8.75 -1.58
N ILE A 841 -22.62 7.96 -1.09
CA ILE A 841 -22.91 6.60 -1.62
C ILE A 841 -24.37 6.36 -2.04
N ASP A 842 -25.31 7.00 -1.34
CA ASP A 842 -26.74 6.87 -1.61
C ASP A 842 -27.24 8.14 -2.31
N ILE A 843 -26.85 8.28 -3.58
CA ILE A 843 -27.21 9.40 -4.43
C ILE A 843 -28.55 9.08 -5.11
N MET A 844 -29.59 9.83 -4.77
CA MET A 844 -30.96 9.61 -5.22
C MET A 844 -31.48 10.82 -6.00
N ASN A 845 -32.06 10.57 -7.18
CA ASN A 845 -32.87 11.56 -7.89
C ASN A 845 -34.30 11.52 -7.36
N VAL A 846 -34.82 12.66 -6.92
CA VAL A 846 -36.21 12.79 -6.46
C VAL A 846 -36.92 13.88 -7.26
N HIS A 847 -38.16 13.60 -7.69
CA HIS A 847 -39.02 14.57 -8.35
C HIS A 847 -40.01 15.16 -7.34
N ASP A 848 -40.10 16.48 -7.30
CA ASP A 848 -41.01 17.17 -6.38
C ASP A 848 -42.38 17.42 -7.01
N THR A 849 -43.34 16.58 -6.65
CA THR A 849 -44.74 16.69 -7.09
C THR A 849 -45.54 17.68 -6.24
N GLU A 850 -45.30 17.70 -4.93
CA GLU A 850 -46.14 18.38 -3.92
C GLU A 850 -45.45 19.60 -3.28
N GLY A 851 -44.23 19.93 -3.69
CA GLY A 851 -43.44 21.05 -3.17
C GLY A 851 -42.71 20.74 -1.86
N ARG A 852 -42.67 19.48 -1.43
CA ARG A 852 -42.06 19.04 -0.16
C ARG A 852 -40.54 19.19 -0.18
N TYR A 853 -39.90 18.81 -1.29
CA TYR A 853 -38.45 18.85 -1.42
C TYR A 853 -37.95 20.28 -1.65
N THR A 854 -38.74 21.13 -2.32
CA THR A 854 -38.50 22.57 -2.41
C THR A 854 -38.49 23.21 -1.02
N LYS A 855 -39.53 22.97 -0.20
CA LYS A 855 -39.58 23.48 1.18
C LYS A 855 -38.41 22.97 2.01
N LEU A 856 -38.12 21.67 1.93
CA LEU A 856 -36.99 21.07 2.66
C LEU A 856 -35.66 21.74 2.28
N PHE A 857 -35.40 21.90 0.98
CA PHE A 857 -34.19 22.55 0.48
C PHE A 857 -34.05 24.00 0.99
N GLU A 858 -35.15 24.75 1.02
CA GLU A 858 -35.17 26.14 1.51
C GLU A 858 -34.97 26.24 3.03
N ILE A 859 -35.52 25.31 3.82
CA ILE A 859 -35.39 25.29 5.28
C ILE A 859 -33.96 24.90 5.71
N VAL A 860 -33.44 23.86 5.06
CA VAL A 860 -32.15 23.27 5.42
C VAL A 860 -31.00 24.19 4.98
N ASP A 861 -31.15 24.89 3.84
CA ASP A 861 -30.18 25.84 3.31
C ASP A 861 -28.76 25.24 3.25
N SER A 862 -28.63 24.09 2.57
CA SER A 862 -27.37 23.33 2.42
C SER A 862 -26.75 22.74 3.71
N ARG A 863 -27.45 22.81 4.85
CA ARG A 863 -27.03 22.11 6.07
C ARG A 863 -27.24 20.59 5.95
N GLY A 864 -26.50 19.81 6.73
CA GLY A 864 -26.70 18.36 6.77
C GLY A 864 -27.92 17.98 7.60
N ILE A 865 -28.61 16.92 7.18
CA ILE A 865 -29.85 16.40 7.76
C ILE A 865 -29.53 15.05 8.41
N ALA A 866 -29.79 14.88 9.71
CA ALA A 866 -29.50 13.63 10.40
C ALA A 866 -30.45 12.49 10.01
N ASP A 867 -31.74 12.79 9.89
CA ASP A 867 -32.80 11.85 9.52
C ASP A 867 -33.66 12.50 8.42
N LEU A 868 -33.60 11.91 7.23
CA LEU A 868 -34.27 12.46 6.05
C LEU A 868 -35.78 12.46 6.22
N ASP A 869 -36.35 11.43 6.83
CA ASP A 869 -37.80 11.30 7.03
C ASP A 869 -38.30 12.32 8.05
N ASP A 870 -37.57 12.54 9.14
CA ASP A 870 -37.87 13.61 10.11
C ASP A 870 -37.91 14.98 9.42
N ALA A 871 -36.89 15.29 8.63
CA ALA A 871 -36.77 16.60 8.02
C ALA A 871 -37.86 16.82 6.95
N LEU A 872 -38.26 15.77 6.25
CA LEU A 872 -39.38 15.82 5.31
C LEU A 872 -40.71 16.08 6.04
N LEU A 873 -40.98 15.38 7.14
CA LEU A 873 -42.16 15.64 7.97
C LEU A 873 -42.17 17.10 8.48
N GLU A 874 -41.02 17.59 8.92
CA GLU A 874 -40.86 18.99 9.35
C GLU A 874 -41.13 19.99 8.22
N ALA A 875 -40.66 19.69 7.00
CA ALA A 875 -40.89 20.51 5.82
C ALA A 875 -42.36 20.49 5.35
N ASP A 876 -43.08 19.39 5.56
CA ASP A 876 -44.50 19.26 5.23
C ASP A 876 -45.39 20.07 6.19
N GLN A 877 -45.01 20.13 7.48
CA GLN A 877 -45.76 20.82 8.54
C GLN A 877 -44.92 21.89 9.30
N PRO A 878 -44.32 22.88 8.61
CA PRO A 878 -43.34 23.80 9.21
C PRO A 878 -43.94 24.63 10.35
N GLU A 879 -45.23 24.89 10.25
CA GLU A 879 -46.04 25.62 11.20
C GLU A 879 -46.31 24.83 12.50
N LEU A 880 -46.51 23.51 12.38
CA LEU A 880 -46.66 22.62 13.53
C LEU A 880 -45.33 22.54 14.29
N TYR A 881 -44.24 22.19 13.59
CA TYR A 881 -42.94 21.99 14.22
C TYR A 881 -42.35 23.30 14.78
N ARG A 882 -42.61 24.46 14.15
CA ARG A 882 -42.26 25.76 14.75
C ARG A 882 -43.00 25.99 16.08
N SER A 883 -44.30 25.65 16.14
CA SER A 883 -45.06 25.78 17.39
C SER A 883 -44.57 24.79 18.47
N LEU A 884 -44.25 23.54 18.09
CA LEU A 884 -43.63 22.56 18.99
C LEU A 884 -42.29 23.05 19.53
N HIS A 885 -41.40 23.54 18.66
CA HIS A 885 -40.09 24.07 19.05
C HIS A 885 -40.24 25.26 20.00
N ASN A 886 -41.18 26.18 19.72
CA ASN A 886 -41.46 27.30 20.61
C ASN A 886 -42.02 26.85 21.97
N ALA A 887 -42.88 25.83 22.00
CA ALA A 887 -43.41 25.25 23.23
C ALA A 887 -42.29 24.62 24.06
N ILE A 888 -41.47 23.75 23.45
CA ILE A 888 -40.32 23.09 24.09
C ILE A 888 -39.31 24.11 24.62
N ASN A 889 -38.91 25.09 23.79
CA ASN A 889 -37.94 26.11 24.21
C ASN A 889 -38.49 26.95 25.37
N SER A 890 -39.77 27.31 25.33
CA SER A 890 -40.39 28.09 26.40
C SER A 890 -40.48 27.29 27.70
N LEU A 891 -40.76 25.99 27.62
CA LEU A 891 -40.70 25.09 28.77
C LEU A 891 -39.28 24.97 29.34
N SER A 892 -38.27 24.82 28.48
CA SER A 892 -36.86 24.78 28.90
C SER A 892 -36.35 26.07 29.53
N SER A 893 -36.95 27.22 29.15
CA SER A 893 -36.59 28.51 29.70
C SER A 893 -36.95 28.60 31.19
N ILE A 894 -38.01 27.92 31.64
CA ILE A 894 -38.40 27.86 33.06
C ILE A 894 -37.26 27.29 33.92
N GLU A 895 -36.47 26.35 33.40
CA GLU A 895 -35.33 25.75 34.11
C GLU A 895 -34.06 26.61 34.10
N THR A 896 -33.92 27.52 33.14
CA THR A 896 -32.65 28.21 32.83
C THR A 896 -32.61 29.69 33.19
N ILE A 897 -33.73 30.27 33.61
CA ILE A 897 -33.86 31.72 33.84
C ILE A 897 -33.32 32.16 35.22
N GLN A 898 -32.44 33.18 35.20
CA GLN A 898 -32.07 34.00 36.37
C GLN A 898 -32.73 35.39 36.39
N ASN A 899 -33.31 35.88 35.27
CA ASN A 899 -33.66 37.31 35.05
C ASN A 899 -35.09 37.65 34.58
N LEU A 900 -35.96 36.68 34.26
CA LEU A 900 -37.40 36.91 34.02
C LEU A 900 -38.13 36.53 35.30
N SER A 901 -39.26 37.17 35.60
CA SER A 901 -40.10 36.67 36.70
C SER A 901 -40.57 35.27 36.32
N GLN A 902 -40.43 34.31 37.24
CA GLN A 902 -40.82 32.91 37.03
C GLN A 902 -42.27 32.78 36.53
N GLU A 903 -43.13 33.72 36.91
CA GLU A 903 -44.51 33.84 36.45
C GLU A 903 -44.64 34.17 34.95
N GLU A 904 -43.80 35.07 34.41
CA GLU A 904 -43.77 35.37 32.97
C GLU A 904 -43.28 34.18 32.15
N ALA A 905 -42.29 33.43 32.64
CA ALA A 905 -41.78 32.23 31.98
C ALA A 905 -42.85 31.13 31.89
N ILE A 906 -43.57 30.89 32.98
CA ILE A 906 -44.70 29.94 33.04
C ILE A 906 -45.83 30.38 32.11
N GLN A 907 -46.17 31.67 32.10
CA GLN A 907 -47.19 32.21 31.19
C GLN A 907 -46.79 32.02 29.72
N ARG A 908 -45.53 32.31 29.38
CA ARG A 908 -45.00 32.14 28.03
C ARG A 908 -45.04 30.67 27.58
N ALA A 909 -44.58 29.75 28.42
CA ALA A 909 -44.64 28.31 28.13
C ALA A 909 -46.07 27.80 27.94
N THR A 910 -47.02 28.32 28.73
CA THR A 910 -48.45 27.99 28.59
C THR A 910 -48.97 28.43 27.23
N ILE A 911 -48.73 29.69 26.83
CA ILE A 911 -49.22 30.24 25.56
C ILE A 911 -48.65 29.46 24.36
N PHE A 912 -47.36 29.16 24.35
CA PHE A 912 -46.78 28.42 23.22
C PHE A 912 -47.23 26.96 23.18
N SER A 913 -47.47 26.34 24.35
CA SER A 913 -48.07 25.00 24.42
C SER A 913 -49.51 25.00 23.89
N GLU A 914 -50.31 26.01 24.25
CA GLU A 914 -51.68 26.20 23.75
C GLU A 914 -51.72 26.33 22.22
N ILE A 915 -50.82 27.13 21.64
CA ILE A 915 -50.70 27.29 20.18
C ILE A 915 -50.36 25.96 19.50
N PHE A 916 -49.43 25.19 20.08
CA PHE A 916 -49.07 23.87 19.56
C PHE A 916 -50.24 22.88 19.68
N PHE A 917 -50.92 22.84 20.82
CA PHE A 917 -52.07 21.96 21.06
C PHE A 917 -53.21 22.25 20.10
N SER A 918 -53.55 23.53 19.87
CA SER A 918 -54.57 23.93 18.89
C SER A 918 -54.22 23.40 17.49
N ARG A 919 -53.00 23.64 17.04
CA ARG A 919 -52.52 23.22 15.71
C ARG A 919 -52.54 21.70 15.55
N LEU A 920 -52.12 20.96 16.57
CA LEU A 920 -52.15 19.49 16.51
C LEU A 920 -53.58 18.95 16.51
N CYS A 921 -54.49 19.54 17.28
CA CYS A 921 -55.91 19.18 17.29
C CYS A 921 -56.58 19.50 15.94
N GLU A 922 -56.23 20.61 15.30
CA GLU A 922 -56.68 20.98 13.96
C GLU A 922 -56.23 19.96 12.90
N ILE A 923 -54.98 19.47 12.98
CA ILE A 923 -54.46 18.45 12.08
C ILE A 923 -55.16 17.09 12.30
N ALA A 924 -55.48 16.76 13.55
CA ALA A 924 -56.14 15.50 13.90
C ALA A 924 -57.65 15.47 13.57
N GLY A 925 -58.32 16.61 13.61
CA GLY A 925 -59.77 16.71 13.44
C GLY A 925 -60.18 17.05 12.00
N SER A 926 -60.96 16.18 11.34
CA SER A 926 -61.46 16.40 9.97
C SER A 926 -62.80 17.15 9.89
N ASP A 927 -63.46 17.43 11.02
CA ASP A 927 -64.81 17.99 11.10
C ASP A 927 -64.82 19.39 11.73
N ASP A 928 -65.18 20.40 10.95
CA ASP A 928 -65.25 21.82 11.36
C ASP A 928 -66.39 22.11 12.35
N THR A 929 -67.40 21.24 12.47
CA THR A 929 -68.55 21.47 13.36
C THR A 929 -68.20 21.42 14.85
N LEU A 930 -67.06 20.80 15.20
CA LEU A 930 -66.58 20.61 16.56
C LEU A 930 -65.41 21.53 16.94
N ALA A 931 -65.06 22.52 16.09
CA ALA A 931 -63.94 23.41 16.31
C ALA A 931 -64.03 24.24 17.62
N ALA A 932 -65.24 24.64 18.02
CA ALA A 932 -65.46 25.36 19.28
C ALA A 932 -65.20 24.49 20.52
N SER A 933 -65.68 23.23 20.50
CA SER A 933 -65.45 22.23 21.55
C SER A 933 -63.96 21.92 21.73
N ARG A 934 -63.23 21.75 20.61
CA ARG A 934 -61.77 21.58 20.60
C ARG A 934 -61.03 22.79 21.18
N SER A 935 -61.43 24.00 20.79
CA SER A 935 -60.82 25.24 21.28
C SER A 935 -60.98 25.42 22.80
N ASP A 936 -62.14 25.05 23.36
CA ASP A 936 -62.38 25.12 24.79
C ASP A 936 -61.61 24.04 25.57
N SER A 937 -61.46 22.84 24.99
CA SER A 937 -60.64 21.76 25.57
C SER A 937 -59.14 22.10 25.57
N VAL A 938 -58.63 22.72 24.50
CA VAL A 938 -57.24 23.23 24.43
C VAL A 938 -57.00 24.31 25.49
N ARG A 939 -57.96 25.23 25.69
CA ARG A 939 -57.87 26.27 26.74
C ARG A 939 -57.88 25.67 28.15
N SER A 940 -58.76 24.71 28.43
CA SER A 940 -58.79 23.96 29.71
C SER A 940 -57.48 23.21 29.95
N ALA A 941 -56.99 22.47 28.95
CA ALA A 941 -55.71 21.75 29.02
C ALA A 941 -54.51 22.67 29.32
N SER A 942 -54.46 23.83 28.66
CA SER A 942 -53.41 24.83 28.85
C SER A 942 -53.51 25.51 30.22
N SER A 943 -54.74 25.78 30.70
CA SER A 943 -54.97 26.29 32.06
C SER A 943 -54.49 25.29 33.10
N TRP A 944 -54.78 23.99 32.93
CA TRP A 944 -54.25 22.94 33.79
C TRP A 944 -52.72 22.87 33.77
N LEU A 945 -52.09 22.94 32.59
CA LEU A 945 -50.63 22.95 32.47
C LEU A 945 -50.03 24.15 33.22
N LYS A 946 -50.64 25.34 33.14
CA LYS A 946 -50.21 26.52 33.90
C LYS A 946 -50.23 26.28 35.40
N THR A 947 -51.29 25.65 35.92
CA THR A 947 -51.41 25.28 37.34
C THR A 947 -50.33 24.29 37.76
N VAL A 948 -50.10 23.24 36.95
CA VAL A 948 -49.04 22.25 37.21
C VAL A 948 -47.65 22.90 37.19
N LEU A 949 -47.35 23.77 36.22
CA LEU A 949 -46.08 24.48 36.14
C LEU A 949 -45.90 25.44 37.34
N LYS A 950 -46.94 26.12 37.81
CA LYS A 950 -46.90 26.94 39.03
C LYS A 950 -46.60 26.12 40.29
N LEU A 951 -47.05 24.87 40.36
CA LEU A 951 -46.78 23.97 41.48
C LEU A 951 -45.38 23.35 41.40
N LEU A 952 -44.93 22.94 40.20
CA LEU A 952 -43.58 22.41 39.97
C LEU A 952 -42.49 23.47 40.19
N TYR A 953 -42.80 24.75 39.89
CA TYR A 953 -41.86 25.87 39.88
C TYR A 953 -42.38 27.07 40.70
N GLY A 954 -43.06 26.86 41.82
CA GLY A 954 -43.58 27.92 42.69
C GLY A 954 -42.51 28.57 43.58
N THR A 955 -42.64 29.87 43.85
CA THR A 955 -41.69 30.70 44.62
C THR A 955 -41.80 30.47 46.14
N THR A 956 -41.28 29.35 46.65
CA THR A 956 -40.86 29.21 48.06
C THR A 956 -39.80 28.10 48.14
N GLU A 957 -38.58 28.43 48.60
CA GLU A 957 -37.46 27.48 48.69
C GLU A 957 -37.72 26.30 49.66
N SER A 958 -38.82 26.29 50.43
CA SER A 958 -39.17 25.19 51.32
C SER A 958 -39.99 24.07 50.65
N ASP A 959 -40.94 24.37 49.77
CA ASP A 959 -41.98 23.39 49.40
C ASP A 959 -41.64 22.64 48.09
N ALA A 960 -41.04 23.33 47.13
CA ALA A 960 -40.58 22.72 45.87
C ALA A 960 -39.35 21.81 46.04
N GLY A 961 -38.59 22.02 47.12
CA GLY A 961 -37.47 21.16 47.54
C GLY A 961 -37.96 19.86 48.17
N ILE A 962 -39.05 19.89 48.94
CA ILE A 962 -39.64 18.72 49.60
C ILE A 962 -40.36 17.81 48.60
N ALA A 963 -41.12 18.38 47.65
CA ALA A 963 -41.76 17.60 46.60
C ALA A 963 -40.73 16.87 45.72
N ALA A 964 -39.62 17.52 45.35
CA ALA A 964 -38.55 16.90 44.58
C ALA A 964 -37.70 15.91 45.41
N ALA A 965 -37.36 16.23 46.67
CA ALA A 965 -36.62 15.36 47.61
C ALA A 965 -37.33 14.04 47.89
N THR A 966 -38.65 14.07 47.94
CA THR A 966 -39.44 12.87 48.24
C THR A 966 -39.68 12.00 47.00
N LEU A 967 -39.56 12.56 45.81
CA LEU A 967 -39.62 11.83 44.53
C LEU A 967 -38.33 11.05 44.22
N CYS A 968 -37.19 11.48 44.76
CA CYS A 968 -35.90 10.80 44.57
C CYS A 968 -35.68 9.61 45.53
N ASN A 969 -36.58 9.33 46.48
CA ASN A 969 -36.40 8.37 47.58
C ASN A 969 -35.09 8.54 48.38
N ASN A 970 -34.39 9.68 48.24
CA ASN A 970 -33.06 9.89 48.77
C ASN A 970 -32.89 11.34 49.22
N SER A 971 -32.79 11.54 50.53
CA SER A 971 -32.52 12.85 51.16
C SER A 971 -31.12 13.43 50.83
N SER A 972 -30.32 12.71 50.03
CA SER A 972 -28.97 13.06 49.61
C SER A 972 -28.82 13.32 48.10
N ALA A 973 -29.92 13.39 47.34
CA ALA A 973 -29.86 13.59 45.89
C ALA A 973 -29.17 14.91 45.53
N SER A 974 -28.36 14.88 44.48
CA SER A 974 -27.61 16.06 44.02
C SER A 974 -28.54 17.07 43.33
N ASN A 975 -28.17 18.35 43.32
CA ASN A 975 -28.92 19.40 42.61
C ASN A 975 -29.14 19.07 41.11
N SER A 976 -28.23 18.29 40.53
CA SER A 976 -28.32 17.75 39.17
C SER A 976 -29.44 16.72 39.01
N GLU A 977 -29.58 15.78 39.95
CA GLU A 977 -30.63 14.76 39.91
C GLU A 977 -32.02 15.42 40.02
N TYR A 978 -32.16 16.43 40.90
CA TYR A 978 -33.40 17.20 41.03
C TYR A 978 -33.81 17.91 39.74
N GLN A 979 -32.85 18.48 39.00
CA GLN A 979 -33.13 19.10 37.70
C GLN A 979 -33.58 18.07 36.67
N GLN A 980 -32.97 16.87 36.66
CA GLN A 980 -33.36 15.80 35.74
C GLN A 980 -34.79 15.30 35.99
N TYR A 981 -35.17 15.06 37.25
CA TYR A 981 -36.53 14.65 37.58
C TYR A 981 -37.57 15.72 37.22
N ARG A 982 -37.27 17.00 37.46
CA ARG A 982 -38.15 18.12 37.06
C ARG A 982 -38.37 18.15 35.54
N LEU A 983 -37.33 17.93 34.76
CA LEU A 983 -37.41 17.85 33.30
C LEU A 983 -38.32 16.69 32.83
N ILE A 984 -38.19 15.51 33.42
CA ILE A 984 -39.06 14.35 33.11
C ILE A 984 -40.53 14.65 33.46
N LEU A 985 -40.77 15.28 34.61
CA LEU A 985 -42.13 15.66 35.03
C LEU A 985 -42.72 16.78 34.17
N LEU A 986 -41.88 17.67 33.65
CA LEU A 986 -42.28 18.68 32.70
C LEU A 986 -42.73 18.04 31.37
N ILE A 987 -42.00 17.05 30.85
CA ILE A 987 -42.38 16.28 29.66
C ILE A 987 -43.68 15.53 29.90
N TYR A 988 -43.80 14.87 31.05
CA TYR A 988 -45.03 14.19 31.46
C TYR A 988 -46.22 15.15 31.50
N SER A 989 -46.07 16.30 32.15
CA SER A 989 -47.12 17.31 32.29
C SER A 989 -47.53 17.89 30.94
N PHE A 990 -46.56 18.15 30.06
CA PHE A 990 -46.82 18.62 28.70
C PHE A 990 -47.62 17.59 27.90
N MET A 991 -47.20 16.32 27.90
CA MET A 991 -47.91 15.24 27.21
C MET A 991 -49.29 14.97 27.80
N ARG A 992 -49.43 15.06 29.12
CA ARG A 992 -50.72 14.86 29.79
C ARG A 992 -51.69 16.00 29.51
N SER A 993 -51.17 17.23 29.40
CA SER A 993 -51.93 18.38 28.93
C SER A 993 -52.34 18.21 27.46
N LEU A 994 -51.45 17.70 26.61
CA LEU A 994 -51.79 17.38 25.21
C LEU A 994 -52.95 16.36 25.13
N VAL A 995 -52.90 15.28 25.93
CA VAL A 995 -54.01 14.30 25.99
C VAL A 995 -55.32 14.96 26.44
N LYS A 996 -55.27 15.88 27.42
CA LYS A 996 -56.44 16.67 27.83
C LYS A 996 -56.98 17.57 26.72
N ALA A 997 -56.12 18.13 25.88
CA ALA A 997 -56.53 18.99 24.77
C ALA A 997 -57.39 18.23 23.74
N PHE A 998 -57.13 16.93 23.58
CA PHE A 998 -57.87 16.01 22.71
C PHE A 998 -59.09 15.36 23.39
N ALA A 999 -59.45 15.78 24.61
CA ALA A 999 -60.58 15.21 25.34
C ALA A 999 -61.96 15.54 24.72
N ALA A 1000 -62.03 16.51 23.80
CA ALA A 1000 -63.22 16.80 23.01
C ALA A 1000 -63.52 15.66 22.01
N ASP A 1001 -64.77 15.20 21.98
CA ASP A 1001 -65.38 14.33 20.96
C ASP A 1001 -64.64 13.00 20.68
N GLU A 1002 -64.24 12.27 21.73
CA GLU A 1002 -63.71 10.90 21.65
C GLU A 1002 -62.39 10.74 20.85
N LEU A 1003 -61.71 11.84 20.48
CA LEU A 1003 -60.40 11.85 19.81
C LEU A 1003 -59.23 11.40 20.69
N ASN A 1004 -59.49 10.83 21.88
CA ASN A 1004 -58.42 10.37 22.77
C ASN A 1004 -57.59 9.26 22.11
N GLU A 1005 -58.22 8.37 21.33
CA GLU A 1005 -57.52 7.31 20.58
C GLU A 1005 -56.62 7.88 19.46
N GLU A 1006 -56.94 9.08 18.95
CA GLU A 1006 -56.21 9.76 17.88
C GLU A 1006 -54.89 10.40 18.37
N VAL A 1007 -54.80 10.77 19.65
CA VAL A 1007 -53.58 11.39 20.21
C VAL A 1007 -52.36 10.50 20.00
N SER A 1008 -52.49 9.21 20.32
CA SER A 1008 -51.39 8.25 20.19
C SER A 1008 -50.97 8.08 18.73
N ARG A 1009 -51.93 8.10 17.79
CA ARG A 1009 -51.65 8.04 16.35
C ARG A 1009 -50.87 9.27 15.90
N VAL A 1010 -51.37 10.47 16.21
CA VAL A 1010 -50.80 11.75 15.76
C VAL A 1010 -49.44 12.04 16.41
N VAL A 1011 -49.26 11.71 17.69
CA VAL A 1011 -47.96 11.81 18.39
C VAL A 1011 -46.91 10.89 17.75
N LYS A 1012 -47.32 9.70 17.28
CA LYS A 1012 -46.46 8.76 16.57
C LYS A 1012 -46.19 9.21 15.12
N GLU A 1013 -47.23 9.58 14.38
CA GLU A 1013 -47.18 10.00 12.97
C GLU A 1013 -46.26 11.20 12.77
N TYR A 1014 -46.37 12.23 13.62
CA TYR A 1014 -45.53 13.42 13.58
C TYR A 1014 -44.29 13.34 14.48
N ARG A 1015 -43.97 12.16 15.02
CA ARG A 1015 -42.76 11.88 15.82
C ARG A 1015 -42.56 12.86 17.00
N ILE A 1016 -43.64 13.33 17.61
CA ILE A 1016 -43.60 14.32 18.70
C ILE A 1016 -42.87 13.75 19.93
N ALA A 1017 -43.10 12.47 20.24
CA ALA A 1017 -42.43 11.76 21.32
C ALA A 1017 -40.90 11.76 21.16
N LYS A 1018 -40.42 11.51 19.93
CA LYS A 1018 -38.99 11.53 19.58
C LYS A 1018 -38.40 12.92 19.82
N LYS A 1019 -39.04 13.99 19.31
CA LYS A 1019 -38.56 15.38 19.46
C LYS A 1019 -38.51 15.84 20.92
N LEU A 1020 -39.48 15.44 21.74
CA LEU A 1020 -39.48 15.74 23.17
C LEU A 1020 -38.34 15.00 23.90
N THR A 1021 -38.11 13.73 23.57
CA THR A 1021 -37.02 12.93 24.15
C THR A 1021 -35.65 13.50 23.77
N GLU A 1022 -35.44 13.84 22.48
CA GLU A 1022 -34.21 14.49 22.00
C GLU A 1022 -33.96 15.84 22.70
N SER A 1023 -35.02 16.62 22.91
CA SER A 1023 -34.94 17.89 23.62
C SER A 1023 -34.58 17.69 25.09
N ALA A 1024 -35.16 16.69 25.75
CA ALA A 1024 -34.83 16.32 27.12
C ALA A 1024 -33.34 15.97 27.27
N VAL A 1025 -32.85 15.09 26.40
CA VAL A 1025 -31.43 14.71 26.36
C VAL A 1025 -30.56 15.92 26.05
N GLY A 1026 -30.98 16.81 25.15
CA GLY A 1026 -30.30 18.07 24.82
C GLY A 1026 -30.15 19.02 26.00
N LEU A 1027 -31.20 19.18 26.81
CA LEU A 1027 -31.21 20.03 28.00
C LEU A 1027 -30.39 19.45 29.15
N SER A 1028 -30.29 18.11 29.23
CA SER A 1028 -29.45 17.42 30.21
C SER A 1028 -27.94 17.56 29.96
N ARG A 1029 -27.50 18.06 28.79
CA ARG A 1029 -26.09 18.20 28.36
C ARG A 1029 -25.20 19.10 29.24
N ARG A 1030 -25.73 19.69 30.32
CA ARG A 1030 -24.93 20.41 31.32
C ARG A 1030 -24.20 19.49 32.32
N ASN A 1031 -24.38 18.16 32.25
CA ASN A 1031 -23.62 17.16 33.00
C ASN A 1031 -22.98 16.12 32.06
N ASP A 1032 -21.68 15.83 32.24
CA ASP A 1032 -20.79 15.27 31.21
C ASP A 1032 -20.80 13.73 31.02
N SER A 1033 -21.65 12.95 31.70
CA SER A 1033 -21.60 11.48 31.60
C SER A 1033 -22.55 10.89 30.54
N HIS A 1034 -22.09 9.83 29.84
CA HIS A 1034 -22.90 9.08 28.86
C HIS A 1034 -24.10 8.38 29.53
N ASP A 1035 -23.89 7.84 30.74
CA ASP A 1035 -24.92 7.14 31.52
C ASP A 1035 -26.08 8.05 31.91
N THR A 1036 -25.78 9.32 32.22
CA THR A 1036 -26.81 10.33 32.53
C THR A 1036 -27.72 10.60 31.32
N LYS A 1037 -27.15 10.67 30.10
CA LYS A 1037 -27.93 10.90 28.87
C LYS A 1037 -28.84 9.72 28.56
N TYR A 1038 -28.32 8.50 28.73
CA TYR A 1038 -29.09 7.28 28.54
C TYR A 1038 -30.26 7.19 29.52
N HIS A 1039 -30.03 7.52 30.80
CA HIS A 1039 -31.07 7.54 31.82
C HIS A 1039 -32.18 8.58 31.53
N VAL A 1040 -31.84 9.79 31.10
CA VAL A 1040 -32.84 10.82 30.73
C VAL A 1040 -33.69 10.38 29.53
N SER A 1041 -33.08 9.75 28.52
CA SER A 1041 -33.83 9.20 27.37
C SER A 1041 -34.84 8.15 27.82
N ILE A 1042 -34.40 7.19 28.65
CA ILE A 1042 -35.26 6.14 29.22
C ILE A 1042 -36.46 6.75 29.96
N CYS A 1043 -36.20 7.67 30.89
CA CYS A 1043 -37.25 8.26 31.71
C CYS A 1043 -38.23 9.10 30.87
N ALA A 1044 -37.76 9.77 29.81
CA ALA A 1044 -38.63 10.54 28.92
C ALA A 1044 -39.53 9.63 28.08
N GLU A 1045 -39.00 8.53 27.52
CA GLU A 1045 -39.78 7.52 26.79
C GLU A 1045 -40.88 6.93 27.67
N ILE A 1046 -40.54 6.56 28.91
CA ILE A 1046 -41.49 6.04 29.91
C ILE A 1046 -42.55 7.08 30.28
N ALA A 1047 -42.15 8.33 30.52
CA ALA A 1047 -43.08 9.41 30.85
C ALA A 1047 -44.09 9.65 29.72
N ILE A 1048 -43.63 9.64 28.47
CA ILE A 1048 -44.49 9.80 27.29
C ILE A 1048 -45.45 8.62 27.16
N ALA A 1049 -44.96 7.39 27.24
CA ALA A 1049 -45.80 6.18 27.17
C ALA A 1049 -46.87 6.17 28.28
N TRP A 1050 -46.49 6.51 29.52
CA TRP A 1050 -47.43 6.61 30.62
C TRP A 1050 -48.44 7.74 30.46
N ALA A 1051 -48.04 8.90 29.91
CA ALA A 1051 -48.94 10.04 29.69
C ALA A 1051 -50.06 9.74 28.68
N LEU A 1052 -49.73 8.94 27.66
CA LEU A 1052 -50.61 8.55 26.54
C LEU A 1052 -51.59 7.40 26.87
N ARG A 1053 -51.57 6.88 28.10
CA ARG A 1053 -52.49 5.82 28.52
C ARG A 1053 -53.95 6.28 28.37
N GLN A 1054 -54.75 5.43 27.73
CA GLN A 1054 -56.16 5.68 27.42
C GLN A 1054 -57.11 5.23 28.54
N ASP A 1055 -56.62 4.35 29.43
CA ASP A 1055 -57.46 3.71 30.43
C ASP A 1055 -57.86 4.64 31.57
N LYS A 1056 -59.18 4.79 31.74
CA LYS A 1056 -59.82 5.39 32.91
C LYS A 1056 -59.73 4.49 34.15
N LEU A 1057 -59.19 3.27 34.04
CA LEU A 1057 -59.19 2.27 35.12
C LEU A 1057 -58.53 2.75 36.42
N PHE A 1058 -57.52 3.62 36.34
CA PHE A 1058 -56.70 3.96 37.50
C PHE A 1058 -57.25 5.12 38.36
N PHE A 1059 -58.21 5.89 37.85
CA PHE A 1059 -58.77 7.08 38.50
C PHE A 1059 -60.26 7.27 38.14
N ASP A 1060 -61.12 7.56 39.13
CA ASP A 1060 -62.56 7.78 38.90
C ASP A 1060 -62.82 9.01 38.00
N THR A 1061 -64.06 9.18 37.50
CA THR A 1061 -64.60 10.31 36.73
C THR A 1061 -64.26 11.71 37.26
N ARG A 1062 -63.90 11.84 38.55
CA ARG A 1062 -63.43 13.10 39.17
C ARG A 1062 -61.90 13.20 39.32
N ARG A 1063 -61.15 12.27 38.73
CA ARG A 1063 -59.69 12.07 38.86
C ARG A 1063 -59.22 11.85 40.30
N THR A 1064 -60.13 11.50 41.19
CA THR A 1064 -59.79 11.00 42.52
C THR A 1064 -59.35 9.54 42.39
N ILE A 1065 -58.27 9.20 43.09
CA ILE A 1065 -57.76 7.83 43.24
C ILE A 1065 -58.95 6.93 43.58
N ASP A 1066 -59.13 5.84 42.83
CA ASP A 1066 -60.18 4.88 43.16
C ASP A 1066 -59.84 4.23 44.51
N SER A 1067 -60.46 4.76 45.56
CA SER A 1067 -60.24 4.35 46.95
C SER A 1067 -60.65 2.90 47.25
N THR A 1068 -61.16 2.17 46.24
CA THR A 1068 -61.61 0.78 46.36
C THR A 1068 -60.54 -0.26 45.98
N LEU A 1069 -59.43 0.16 45.35
CA LEU A 1069 -58.34 -0.73 44.92
C LEU A 1069 -57.17 -0.75 45.92
N THR A 1070 -56.85 -1.93 46.46
CA THR A 1070 -55.64 -2.17 47.28
C THR A 1070 -54.35 -1.94 46.47
N PRO A 1071 -53.23 -1.53 47.09
CA PRO A 1071 -51.92 -1.38 46.42
C PRO A 1071 -51.52 -2.60 45.58
N ASN A 1072 -51.72 -3.82 46.10
CA ASN A 1072 -51.45 -5.08 45.39
C ASN A 1072 -52.20 -5.20 44.07
N LYS A 1073 -53.52 -5.02 44.10
CA LYS A 1073 -54.36 -5.08 42.90
C LYS A 1073 -54.03 -3.97 41.90
N ARG A 1074 -53.70 -2.77 42.39
CA ARG A 1074 -53.25 -1.66 41.53
C ARG A 1074 -51.92 -1.96 40.85
N ALA A 1075 -50.94 -2.54 41.54
CA ALA A 1075 -49.68 -2.97 40.97
C ALA A 1075 -49.88 -4.03 39.87
N GLN A 1076 -50.79 -4.98 40.10
CA GLN A 1076 -51.13 -6.01 39.11
C GLN A 1076 -51.76 -5.43 37.84
N GLU A 1077 -52.73 -4.53 37.97
CA GLU A 1077 -53.37 -3.88 36.83
C GLU A 1077 -52.37 -3.02 36.03
N ILE A 1078 -51.49 -2.28 36.71
CA ILE A 1078 -50.43 -1.48 36.06
C ILE A 1078 -49.44 -2.39 35.32
N CYS A 1079 -49.01 -3.48 35.94
CA CYS A 1079 -48.09 -4.43 35.32
C CYS A 1079 -48.70 -5.12 34.10
N ALA A 1080 -49.98 -5.54 34.21
CA ALA A 1080 -50.72 -6.14 33.11
C ALA A 1080 -50.88 -5.15 31.94
N TRP A 1081 -51.25 -3.91 32.25
CA TRP A 1081 -51.34 -2.84 31.24
C TRP A 1081 -49.97 -2.59 30.58
N ALA A 1082 -48.89 -2.40 31.35
CA ALA A 1082 -47.57 -2.06 30.84
C ALA A 1082 -46.99 -3.12 29.88
N PHE A 1083 -47.33 -4.39 30.09
CA PHE A 1083 -46.93 -5.49 29.20
C PHE A 1083 -47.91 -5.76 28.06
N SER A 1084 -49.09 -5.14 28.06
CA SER A 1084 -50.07 -5.23 26.98
C SER A 1084 -50.03 -4.03 26.04
N ASP A 1085 -49.70 -2.84 26.55
CA ASP A 1085 -49.68 -1.59 25.80
C ASP A 1085 -48.47 -1.51 24.87
N PRO A 1086 -48.65 -1.32 23.55
CA PRO A 1086 -47.54 -1.32 22.59
C PRO A 1086 -46.46 -0.26 22.87
N LEU A 1087 -46.85 0.94 23.30
CA LEU A 1087 -45.91 2.06 23.54
C LEU A 1087 -45.10 1.81 24.82
N MET A 1088 -45.74 1.31 25.87
CA MET A 1088 -45.02 0.97 27.10
C MET A 1088 -44.13 -0.26 26.92
N ARG A 1089 -44.55 -1.27 26.15
CA ARG A 1089 -43.67 -2.42 25.80
C ARG A 1089 -42.39 -1.97 25.09
N GLU A 1090 -42.50 -1.00 24.18
CA GLU A 1090 -41.36 -0.38 23.49
C GLU A 1090 -40.48 0.40 24.49
N ALA A 1091 -41.09 1.25 25.33
CA ALA A 1091 -40.38 2.01 26.37
C ALA A 1091 -39.68 1.12 27.42
N LEU A 1092 -40.18 -0.09 27.68
CA LEU A 1092 -39.56 -1.09 28.56
C LEU A 1092 -38.54 -2.00 27.84
N ASN A 1093 -38.36 -1.83 26.53
CA ASN A 1093 -37.46 -2.60 25.69
C ASN A 1093 -37.63 -4.12 25.88
N ILE A 1094 -38.87 -4.60 25.72
CA ILE A 1094 -39.19 -6.03 25.85
C ILE A 1094 -38.64 -6.78 24.63
N ASN A 1095 -37.72 -7.71 24.87
CA ASN A 1095 -37.02 -8.48 23.82
C ASN A 1095 -37.23 -9.98 23.99
N GLN A 1096 -37.13 -10.73 22.89
CA GLN A 1096 -37.27 -12.18 22.90
C GLN A 1096 -35.92 -12.87 22.69
N TYR A 1097 -35.54 -13.78 23.60
CA TYR A 1097 -34.36 -14.62 23.48
C TYR A 1097 -34.73 -16.09 23.70
N ARG A 1098 -34.45 -16.94 22.70
CA ARG A 1098 -34.75 -18.38 22.71
C ARG A 1098 -36.21 -18.72 23.09
N GLY A 1099 -37.16 -17.92 22.61
CA GLY A 1099 -38.59 -18.12 22.84
C GLY A 1099 -39.14 -17.52 24.13
N THR A 1100 -38.29 -16.96 25.00
CA THR A 1100 -38.71 -16.30 26.26
C THR A 1100 -38.61 -14.78 26.13
N GLU A 1101 -39.64 -14.06 26.59
CA GLU A 1101 -39.65 -12.60 26.65
C GLU A 1101 -39.02 -12.08 27.95
N TYR A 1102 -38.12 -11.11 27.80
CA TYR A 1102 -37.45 -10.40 28.89
C TYR A 1102 -37.71 -8.89 28.75
N PHE A 1103 -37.92 -8.21 29.87
CA PHE A 1103 -37.98 -6.74 29.91
C PHE A 1103 -36.68 -6.18 30.48
N ASN A 1104 -36.29 -4.97 30.06
CA ASN A 1104 -35.03 -4.38 30.51
C ASN A 1104 -35.15 -3.93 31.98
N LYS A 1105 -34.14 -4.30 32.79
CA LYS A 1105 -34.08 -4.01 34.22
C LYS A 1105 -34.13 -2.51 34.51
N GLU A 1106 -33.20 -1.76 33.93
CA GLU A 1106 -33.02 -0.34 34.22
C GLU A 1106 -34.26 0.47 33.84
N ARG A 1107 -34.87 0.15 32.68
CA ARG A 1107 -36.11 0.78 32.20
C ARG A 1107 -37.30 0.48 33.10
N PHE A 1108 -37.47 -0.76 33.56
CA PHE A 1108 -38.59 -1.10 34.43
C PHE A 1108 -38.47 -0.50 35.84
N GLU A 1109 -37.26 -0.47 36.40
CA GLU A 1109 -37.01 0.17 37.69
C GLU A 1109 -37.21 1.69 37.63
N ALA A 1110 -36.83 2.33 36.51
CA ALA A 1110 -37.14 3.73 36.24
C ALA A 1110 -38.65 3.97 36.16
N PHE A 1111 -39.39 3.11 35.45
CA PHE A 1111 -40.84 3.19 35.37
C PHE A 1111 -41.51 3.12 36.74
N ALA A 1112 -41.20 2.10 37.54
CA ALA A 1112 -41.77 1.96 38.88
C ALA A 1112 -41.46 3.19 39.76
N SER A 1113 -40.24 3.74 39.68
CA SER A 1113 -39.81 4.88 40.48
C SER A 1113 -40.53 6.19 40.12
N LEU A 1114 -40.98 6.35 38.88
CA LEU A 1114 -41.67 7.57 38.41
C LEU A 1114 -43.18 7.58 38.71
N LEU A 1115 -43.80 6.42 38.97
CA LEU A 1115 -45.25 6.28 39.17
C LEU A 1115 -45.83 7.20 40.27
N PRO A 1116 -45.22 7.33 41.47
CA PRO A 1116 -45.75 8.24 42.50
C PRO A 1116 -45.81 9.70 42.04
N ALA A 1117 -44.81 10.12 41.25
CA ALA A 1117 -44.72 11.45 40.69
C ALA A 1117 -45.83 11.72 39.67
N PHE A 1118 -46.05 10.76 38.77
CA PHE A 1118 -47.10 10.85 37.76
C PHE A 1118 -48.49 10.88 38.40
N ALA A 1119 -48.73 10.05 39.42
CA ALA A 1119 -49.98 10.02 40.15
C ALA A 1119 -50.28 11.36 40.87
N TRP A 1120 -49.26 12.00 41.45
CA TRP A 1120 -49.41 13.33 42.04
C TRP A 1120 -49.83 14.36 40.99
N ILE A 1121 -49.14 14.41 39.84
CA ILE A 1121 -49.48 15.36 38.76
C ILE A 1121 -50.92 15.16 38.27
N ASP A 1122 -51.36 13.90 38.09
CA ASP A 1122 -52.72 13.62 37.64
C ASP A 1122 -53.82 14.03 38.63
N SER A 1123 -53.49 14.10 39.93
CA SER A 1123 -54.43 14.51 40.98
C SER A 1123 -54.73 16.02 41.02
N ILE A 1124 -53.94 16.84 40.31
CA ILE A 1124 -54.08 18.30 40.27
C ILE A 1124 -55.34 18.69 39.49
N GLN A 1125 -56.22 19.50 40.10
CA GLN A 1125 -57.46 20.02 39.49
C GLN A 1125 -57.27 21.48 39.00
N GLU A 1126 -58.12 21.94 38.08
CA GLU A 1126 -58.00 23.29 37.49
C GLU A 1126 -58.23 24.44 38.48
N GLU A 1127 -59.05 24.23 39.52
CA GLU A 1127 -59.48 25.27 40.47
C GLU A 1127 -58.73 25.25 41.82
N THR A 1128 -57.72 24.39 42.00
CA THR A 1128 -57.01 24.29 43.29
C THR A 1128 -56.16 25.52 43.56
N LYS A 1129 -56.74 26.50 44.27
CA LYS A 1129 -55.98 27.49 45.06
C LYS A 1129 -55.44 26.78 46.30
N GLU A 1130 -54.12 26.63 46.37
CA GLU A 1130 -53.36 26.27 47.58
C GLU A 1130 -53.87 25.02 48.33
N ARG A 1131 -53.73 23.84 47.71
CA ARG A 1131 -53.77 22.59 48.49
C ARG A 1131 -52.35 22.12 48.77
N GLU A 1132 -52.02 22.01 50.06
CA GLU A 1132 -50.83 21.33 50.56
C GLU A 1132 -50.71 19.95 49.92
N TRP A 1133 -49.48 19.62 49.53
CA TRP A 1133 -49.06 18.30 49.09
C TRP A 1133 -49.51 17.23 50.10
N LYS A 1134 -50.50 16.42 49.70
CA LYS A 1134 -50.82 15.15 50.38
C LYS A 1134 -50.35 14.04 49.49
N GLU A 1135 -49.12 13.55 49.73
CA GLU A 1135 -48.69 12.25 49.22
C GLU A 1135 -49.75 11.20 49.55
N ASP A 1136 -50.22 10.46 48.55
CA ASP A 1136 -50.95 9.22 48.80
C ASP A 1136 -49.89 8.11 49.01
N PRO A 1137 -49.70 7.61 50.24
CA PRO A 1137 -48.69 6.59 50.53
C PRO A 1137 -48.83 5.32 49.69
N SER A 1138 -50.04 5.06 49.16
CA SER A 1138 -50.35 3.86 48.38
C SER A 1138 -49.55 3.74 47.07
N TRP A 1139 -49.15 4.85 46.43
CA TRP A 1139 -48.39 4.78 45.17
C TRP A 1139 -46.91 4.45 45.34
N LYS A 1140 -46.31 4.79 46.50
CA LYS A 1140 -44.97 4.33 46.85
C LYS A 1140 -44.96 2.83 47.12
N GLU A 1141 -45.97 2.34 47.81
CA GLU A 1141 -46.18 0.92 48.07
C GLU A 1141 -46.33 0.13 46.76
N VAL A 1142 -47.12 0.64 45.80
CA VAL A 1142 -47.23 0.06 44.44
C VAL A 1142 -45.88 -0.02 43.72
N ALA A 1143 -45.07 1.05 43.79
CA ALA A 1143 -43.75 1.07 43.16
C ALA A 1143 -42.79 0.01 43.74
N GLU A 1144 -42.78 -0.15 45.06
CA GLU A 1144 -41.96 -1.18 45.73
C GLU A 1144 -42.45 -2.60 45.39
N ILE A 1145 -43.77 -2.84 45.40
CA ILE A 1145 -44.36 -4.13 44.99
C ILE A 1145 -43.90 -4.53 43.58
N LEU A 1146 -43.90 -3.58 42.63
CA LEU A 1146 -43.44 -3.83 41.25
C LEU A 1146 -41.95 -4.18 41.19
N LYS A 1147 -41.10 -3.44 41.92
CA LYS A 1147 -39.64 -3.67 41.92
C LYS A 1147 -39.26 -5.00 42.55
N GLU A 1148 -39.80 -5.31 43.73
CA GLU A 1148 -39.50 -6.55 44.44
C GLU A 1148 -39.88 -7.77 43.61
N ASN A 1149 -41.06 -7.75 42.99
CA ASN A 1149 -41.52 -8.87 42.18
C ASN A 1149 -40.80 -8.98 40.82
N ALA A 1150 -40.32 -7.87 40.24
CA ALA A 1150 -39.50 -7.91 39.03
C ALA A 1150 -38.16 -8.63 39.26
N ILE A 1151 -37.54 -8.42 40.43
CA ILE A 1151 -36.33 -9.13 40.86
C ILE A 1151 -36.63 -10.62 41.01
N VAL A 1152 -37.74 -10.99 41.66
CA VAL A 1152 -38.15 -12.39 41.85
C VAL A 1152 -38.46 -13.06 40.50
N ALA A 1153 -39.06 -12.35 39.55
CA ALA A 1153 -39.34 -12.86 38.21
C ALA A 1153 -38.07 -13.11 37.37
N GLY A 1154 -36.92 -12.51 37.76
CA GLY A 1154 -35.72 -12.46 36.93
C GLY A 1154 -35.96 -11.70 35.63
N TYR A 1155 -36.80 -10.65 35.68
CA TYR A 1155 -37.15 -9.78 34.54
C TYR A 1155 -37.78 -10.51 33.33
N ARG A 1156 -38.49 -11.61 33.57
CA ARG A 1156 -39.25 -12.37 32.56
C ARG A 1156 -40.72 -11.97 32.60
N THR A 1157 -41.28 -11.56 31.46
CA THR A 1157 -42.65 -11.01 31.39
C THR A 1157 -43.71 -12.00 31.88
N GLY A 1158 -43.67 -13.24 31.40
CA GLY A 1158 -44.64 -14.29 31.77
C GLY A 1158 -44.66 -14.59 33.27
N ILE A 1159 -43.48 -14.73 33.89
CA ILE A 1159 -43.37 -15.02 35.33
C ILE A 1159 -43.79 -13.80 36.17
N MET A 1160 -43.49 -12.59 35.71
CA MET A 1160 -43.91 -11.37 36.38
C MET A 1160 -45.45 -11.24 36.41
N LEU A 1161 -46.13 -11.55 35.29
CA LEU A 1161 -47.60 -11.55 35.23
C LEU A 1161 -48.23 -12.59 36.18
N GLU A 1162 -47.64 -13.79 36.27
CA GLU A 1162 -48.10 -14.84 37.19
C GLU A 1162 -47.92 -14.43 38.67
N LEU A 1163 -46.76 -13.86 39.02
CA LEU A 1163 -46.50 -13.36 40.37
C LEU A 1163 -47.46 -12.25 40.75
N MET A 1164 -47.65 -11.26 39.88
CA MET A 1164 -48.60 -10.15 40.08
C MET A 1164 -50.04 -10.62 40.24
N ALA A 1165 -50.47 -11.64 39.47
CA ALA A 1165 -51.80 -12.22 39.63
C ALA A 1165 -51.99 -12.90 40.99
N SER A 1166 -50.94 -13.49 41.57
CA SER A 1166 -50.98 -14.06 42.93
C SER A 1166 -50.99 -12.98 44.02
N VAL A 1167 -50.20 -11.91 43.84
CA VAL A 1167 -50.10 -10.78 44.78
C VAL A 1167 -51.42 -10.02 44.85
N ALA A 1168 -52.18 -9.92 43.75
CA ALA A 1168 -53.50 -9.29 43.76
C ALA A 1168 -54.59 -10.09 44.50
N GLN A 1169 -54.36 -11.38 44.80
CA GLN A 1169 -55.29 -12.24 45.53
C GLN A 1169 -55.05 -12.22 47.06
N THR A 1170 -53.90 -11.70 47.48
CA THR A 1170 -53.51 -11.46 48.89
C THR A 1170 -53.73 -10.02 49.29
#